data_AF-A0A1F4TN64-F1
#
_entry.id   AF-A0A1F4TN64-F1
#
_cell.length_a   1.000
_cell.length_b   1.000
_cell.length_c   1.000
_cell.angle_alpha   90.00
_cell.angle_beta   90.00
_cell.angle_gamma   90.00
#
_symmetry.space_group_name_H-M   'P 1'
#
loop_
_entity.id
_entity.type
_entity.pdbx_description
1 polymer ?
#
loop_
_entity_poly.entity_id
_entity_poly.type
_entity_poly.pdbx_seq_one_letter_code
_entity_poly.pdbx_strand_id
1 'polypeptide(L)'
;MSRAYFAAKERDNACLIAAITEQMKTESASKEFDLYAEQTFLDNIMRGGLPITLDGKIIYLYYRKHGDMERDYNDFKLQPTYFSQGNGNYRDINQNRRNDVFFNPNVAEDNIVRFFNLVQLDGYNPLVVLCSQYVIKSNEQAQQLIARHFRTPNPELPALLAKPFMVGLLLKAIENEKLEYKTTPLAFATDLLEQAEVNDDANHGEGFWIDHAFYNTDLLESFEAIFPDRLSGLLYDQNIFTYFDNDHVVLPRSAKYVLSGGQVRQFQSVVQDHDKRSLINHRTSEPNKVRTKHGQDGVYKTNLMGKLLTIIANKAASFDAAGIGLEMEAEKPDWYDALNGLPGLLGSSLSETLELKRLSQYTLDHLDAKRPVNIPVEVKELITTLDSKLGTLDNFDYWDTATTAKEEYREKTKLGIGGEEVAFKPEEITGFLNKVIARCTGAAEKVLKLYGNYFTYFINEAAEYEKIGKELKIKKFNQRPLPLFLEGFVHALKVEQDKHIPELVRKSPLYDKKLKMFKVNAPLAETSLEIGRARVFTPGWLENESIWLHMEYKYLLELLKAGCYQDFFSAFKTTLVPFMNPKTYKRSILENSSFIVSSANPNKENHGRGFVARLSGGAAEFIDIWLIMMTGKKIFSVDEKGLLTFKLAPILPAWLFKQGKLSFRLFGEIEVLLLNPKKKNTFGQDGVKPIGYKLSLDGNEVEISSPLIKEPYSKLIRERKVSRIVVSLA
;
A
#
# COMPACT_ATOMS: atom_id res chain seq x y z
N MET A 1 -15.55 35.83 20.98
CA MET A 1 -15.33 34.59 21.76
C MET A 1 -14.48 34.94 22.99
N SER A 2 -14.71 34.28 24.14
CA SER A 2 -14.00 34.60 25.39
C SER A 2 -12.65 33.88 25.50
N ARG A 3 -11.73 34.37 26.36
CA ARG A 3 -10.47 33.65 26.68
C ARG A 3 -10.73 32.24 27.23
N ALA A 4 -11.78 32.09 28.03
CA ALA A 4 -12.22 30.80 28.57
C ALA A 4 -12.61 29.80 27.46
N TYR A 5 -13.23 30.29 26.38
CA TYR A 5 -13.54 29.45 25.21
C TYR A 5 -12.28 28.90 24.54
N PHE A 6 -11.27 29.75 24.27
CA PHE A 6 -10.02 29.30 23.64
C PHE A 6 -9.26 28.31 24.53
N ALA A 7 -9.17 28.55 25.84
CA ALA A 7 -8.54 27.62 26.78
C ALA A 7 -9.30 26.28 26.90
N ALA A 8 -10.63 26.30 26.77
CA ALA A 8 -11.41 25.07 26.68
C ALA A 8 -11.10 24.32 25.37
N LYS A 9 -11.06 25.00 24.23
CA LYS A 9 -10.75 24.39 22.93
C LYS A 9 -9.32 23.85 22.83
N GLU A 10 -8.37 24.52 23.46
CA GLU A 10 -6.99 24.02 23.58
C GLU A 10 -6.95 22.70 24.37
N ARG A 11 -7.67 22.62 25.49
CA ARG A 11 -7.80 21.37 26.26
C ARG A 11 -8.52 20.28 25.47
N ASP A 12 -9.62 20.60 24.80
CA ASP A 12 -10.34 19.65 23.94
C ASP A 12 -9.40 19.07 22.86
N ASN A 13 -8.59 19.93 22.22
CA ASN A 13 -7.63 19.53 21.20
C ASN A 13 -6.51 18.65 21.77
N ALA A 14 -5.96 19.00 22.94
CA ALA A 14 -4.95 18.19 23.61
C ALA A 14 -5.48 16.80 23.99
N CYS A 15 -6.70 16.73 24.53
CA CYS A 15 -7.37 15.47 24.84
C CYS A 15 -7.62 14.62 23.59
N LEU A 16 -8.03 15.25 22.47
CA LEU A 16 -8.23 14.55 21.20
C LEU A 16 -6.92 13.94 20.68
N ILE A 17 -5.84 14.73 20.64
CA ILE A 17 -4.53 14.25 20.18
C ILE A 17 -4.03 13.12 21.09
N ALA A 18 -4.17 13.26 22.41
CA ALA A 18 -3.81 12.22 23.37
C ALA A 18 -4.62 10.92 23.14
N ALA A 19 -5.94 11.02 22.92
CA ALA A 19 -6.78 9.86 22.66
C ALA A 19 -6.42 9.14 21.34
N ILE A 20 -6.02 9.89 20.31
CA ILE A 20 -5.54 9.32 19.05
C ILE A 20 -4.21 8.60 19.26
N THR A 21 -3.23 9.28 19.85
CA THR A 21 -1.87 8.76 20.02
C THR A 21 -1.77 7.62 21.01
N GLU A 22 -2.65 7.57 22.01
CA GLU A 22 -2.74 6.47 22.99
C GLU A 22 -2.94 5.11 22.30
N GLN A 23 -3.51 5.03 21.09
CA GLN A 23 -3.71 3.76 20.37
C GLN A 23 -2.41 3.04 19.99
N MET A 24 -1.29 3.76 19.91
CA MET A 24 0.06 3.19 19.68
C MET A 24 1.00 3.46 20.85
N LYS A 25 0.45 3.71 22.04
CA LYS A 25 1.26 3.98 23.23
C LYS A 25 2.23 2.83 23.49
N THR A 26 3.45 3.23 23.85
CA THR A 26 4.55 2.33 24.21
C THR A 26 5.21 2.85 25.48
N GLU A 27 5.56 1.96 26.39
CA GLU A 27 6.42 2.29 27.53
C GLU A 27 7.62 1.36 27.52
N SER A 28 8.77 1.91 27.12
CA SER A 28 10.04 1.21 27.02
C SER A 28 11.10 1.85 27.93
N ALA A 29 12.34 1.40 27.79
CA ALA A 29 13.50 2.04 28.40
C ALA A 29 13.92 3.34 27.69
N SER A 30 13.35 3.66 26.51
CA SER A 30 13.66 4.88 25.75
C SER A 30 12.41 5.73 25.56
N LYS A 31 12.34 6.83 26.30
CA LYS A 31 11.21 7.77 26.22
C LYS A 31 11.11 8.42 24.84
N GLU A 32 12.24 8.66 24.18
CA GLU A 32 12.30 9.22 22.83
C GLU A 32 11.68 8.27 21.81
N PHE A 33 11.95 6.97 21.90
CA PHE A 33 11.32 5.96 21.05
C PHE A 33 9.81 5.89 21.27
N ASP A 34 9.38 5.92 22.53
CA ASP A 34 7.97 5.88 22.92
C ASP A 34 7.19 7.08 22.33
N LEU A 35 7.69 8.30 22.54
CA LEU A 35 7.08 9.52 22.02
C LEU A 35 7.14 9.62 20.49
N TYR A 36 8.20 9.11 19.88
CA TYR A 36 8.32 9.06 18.43
C TYR A 36 7.31 8.10 17.80
N ALA A 37 6.98 6.98 18.46
CA ALA A 37 5.94 6.08 18.01
C ALA A 37 4.57 6.75 17.99
N GLU A 38 4.21 7.44 19.08
CA GLU A 38 2.98 8.23 19.19
C GLU A 38 2.88 9.31 18.11
N GLN A 39 3.95 10.10 17.93
CA GLN A 39 3.98 11.16 16.92
C GLN A 39 3.90 10.60 15.49
N THR A 40 4.55 9.47 15.24
CA THR A 40 4.52 8.78 13.95
C THR A 40 3.12 8.25 13.63
N PHE A 41 2.41 7.72 14.63
CA PHE A 41 1.02 7.30 14.48
C PHE A 41 0.10 8.46 14.08
N LEU A 42 0.25 9.60 14.75
CA LEU A 42 -0.49 10.81 14.42
C LEU A 42 -0.22 11.29 12.99
N ASP A 43 1.05 11.30 12.56
CA ASP A 43 1.42 11.70 11.20
C ASP A 43 0.88 10.74 10.14
N ASN A 44 0.86 9.43 10.43
CA ASN A 44 0.24 8.42 9.57
C ASN A 44 -1.27 8.68 9.43
N ILE A 45 -1.96 8.98 10.53
CA ILE A 45 -3.40 9.31 10.55
C ILE A 45 -3.70 10.58 9.77
N MET A 46 -2.92 11.65 9.93
CA MET A 46 -3.16 12.87 9.17
C MET A 46 -2.98 12.67 7.65
N ARG A 47 -2.24 11.66 7.22
CA ARG A 47 -2.02 11.36 5.80
C ARG A 47 -2.99 10.32 5.24
N GLY A 48 -3.29 9.25 5.99
CA GLY A 48 -4.14 8.13 5.57
C GLY A 48 -5.54 8.11 6.19
N GLY A 49 -5.68 8.62 7.41
CA GLY A 49 -6.94 8.78 8.14
C GLY A 49 -7.04 7.89 9.36
N LEU A 50 -7.85 8.31 10.33
CA LEU A 50 -8.22 7.47 11.47
C LEU A 50 -9.50 6.70 11.13
N PRO A 51 -9.47 5.34 11.09
CA PRO A 51 -10.68 4.55 10.90
C PRO A 51 -11.54 4.55 12.17
N ILE A 52 -12.74 5.09 12.09
CA ILE A 52 -13.78 4.95 13.12
C ILE A 52 -14.90 4.05 12.62
N THR A 53 -15.53 3.31 13.53
CA THR A 53 -16.67 2.46 13.22
C THR A 53 -17.96 3.12 13.71
N LEU A 54 -18.92 3.36 12.81
CA LEU A 54 -20.29 3.73 13.13
C LEU A 54 -21.22 2.64 12.59
N ASP A 55 -21.83 1.87 13.50
CA ASP A 55 -22.75 0.76 13.20
C ASP A 55 -22.27 -0.17 12.08
N GLY A 56 -21.06 -0.69 12.24
CA GLY A 56 -20.42 -1.61 11.29
C GLY A 56 -19.84 -0.95 10.03
N LYS A 57 -20.05 0.35 9.79
CA LYS A 57 -19.43 1.10 8.67
C LYS A 57 -18.17 1.82 9.11
N ILE A 58 -17.16 1.82 8.23
CA ILE A 58 -15.90 2.50 8.48
C ILE A 58 -15.92 3.91 7.87
N ILE A 59 -15.53 4.89 8.67
CA ILE A 59 -15.31 6.27 8.21
C ILE A 59 -13.88 6.67 8.57
N TYR A 60 -13.17 7.23 7.60
CA TYR A 60 -11.83 7.77 7.81
C TYR A 60 -11.88 9.25 8.15
N LEU A 61 -11.28 9.63 9.27
CA LEU A 61 -11.22 11.02 9.72
C LEU A 61 -9.83 11.63 9.50
N TYR A 62 -9.79 12.95 9.34
CA TYR A 62 -8.60 13.80 9.43
C TYR A 62 -7.53 13.66 8.35
N TYR A 63 -7.71 12.77 7.37
CA TYR A 63 -6.71 12.59 6.31
C TYR A 63 -6.72 13.72 5.29
N ARG A 64 -5.55 13.99 4.72
CA ARG A 64 -5.31 14.98 3.67
C ARG A 64 -4.01 14.67 2.92
N LYS A 65 -3.99 14.93 1.61
CA LYS A 65 -2.78 14.92 0.77
C LYS A 65 -1.76 15.85 1.40
N HIS A 66 -0.48 15.52 1.43
CA HIS A 66 0.55 16.09 2.31
C HIS A 66 1.31 17.32 1.73
N GLY A 67 0.61 18.36 1.28
CA GLY A 67 1.18 19.70 1.04
C GLY A 67 1.40 20.60 2.25
N ASP A 68 2.42 21.43 2.18
CA ASP A 68 2.81 22.43 3.18
C ASP A 68 3.80 23.42 2.56
N MET A 69 4.38 24.34 3.33
CA MET A 69 5.34 25.32 2.78
C MET A 69 6.66 24.70 2.29
N GLU A 70 7.00 23.47 2.67
CA GLU A 70 8.15 22.71 2.14
C GLU A 70 7.73 21.78 0.98
N ARG A 71 6.41 21.67 0.69
CA ARG A 71 5.78 20.90 -0.39
C ARG A 71 4.65 21.71 -1.04
N ASP A 72 4.97 22.90 -1.53
CA ASP A 72 4.01 23.89 -2.06
C ASP A 72 3.31 23.42 -3.36
N TYR A 73 3.91 22.46 -4.07
CA TYR A 73 3.35 21.79 -5.23
C TYR A 73 2.22 20.79 -4.92
N ASN A 74 1.94 20.50 -3.64
CA ASN A 74 0.87 19.58 -3.24
C ASN A 74 -0.37 20.35 -2.75
N ASP A 75 -1.41 20.42 -3.58
CA ASP A 75 -2.71 20.95 -3.16
C ASP A 75 -3.42 20.00 -2.17
N PHE A 76 -3.78 20.51 -1.00
CA PHE A 76 -4.45 19.73 0.04
C PHE A 76 -5.79 20.33 0.44
N LYS A 77 -6.73 19.44 0.71
CA LYS A 77 -8.07 19.80 1.18
C LYS A 77 -8.28 19.32 2.61
N LEU A 78 -8.71 20.23 3.48
CA LEU A 78 -9.25 19.91 4.80
C LEU A 78 -10.66 20.48 4.90
N GLN A 79 -11.66 19.60 4.94
CA GLN A 79 -13.06 20.04 4.96
C GLN A 79 -13.44 20.56 6.35
N PRO A 80 -13.98 21.79 6.48
CA PRO A 80 -14.41 22.34 7.77
C PRO A 80 -15.79 21.82 8.19
N THR A 81 -15.97 20.49 8.17
CA THR A 81 -17.23 19.80 8.42
C THR A 81 -17.07 18.75 9.51
N TYR A 82 -18.19 18.22 10.01
CA TYR A 82 -18.17 16.95 10.76
C TYR A 82 -17.49 15.87 9.92
N PHE A 83 -16.91 14.87 10.58
CA PHE A 83 -16.19 13.77 9.93
C PHE A 83 -15.23 14.25 8.82
N SER A 84 -14.38 15.23 9.14
CA SER A 84 -13.51 15.91 8.17
C SER A 84 -12.68 14.91 7.36
N GLN A 85 -12.73 15.05 6.03
CA GLN A 85 -12.01 14.23 5.07
C GLN A 85 -11.31 15.11 4.03
N GLY A 86 -10.21 14.60 3.49
CA GLY A 86 -9.43 15.25 2.44
C GLY A 86 -9.29 14.37 1.19
N ASN A 87 -8.38 14.76 0.31
CA ASN A 87 -7.94 13.96 -0.84
C ASN A 87 -6.66 13.21 -0.50
N GLY A 88 -6.25 12.24 -1.33
CA GLY A 88 -4.88 11.72 -1.29
C GLY A 88 -4.56 10.84 -2.49
N ASN A 89 -3.29 10.56 -2.68
CA ASN A 89 -2.86 9.68 -3.78
C ASN A 89 -3.02 8.21 -3.36
N TYR A 90 -3.29 7.35 -4.34
CA TYR A 90 -3.54 5.92 -4.17
C TYR A 90 -2.50 5.24 -3.28
N ARG A 91 -1.22 5.35 -3.67
CA ARG A 91 -0.10 4.77 -2.93
C ARG A 91 -0.04 5.26 -1.49
N ASP A 92 -0.16 6.56 -1.29
CA ASP A 92 0.01 7.18 0.03
C ASP A 92 -1.04 6.64 1.00
N ILE A 93 -2.32 6.70 0.62
CA ILE A 93 -3.43 6.27 1.47
C ILE A 93 -3.39 4.76 1.67
N ASN A 94 -3.17 3.98 0.61
CA ASN A 94 -3.09 2.51 0.70
C ASN A 94 -2.00 2.10 1.69
N GLN A 95 -0.81 2.67 1.55
CA GLN A 95 0.32 2.42 2.44
C GLN A 95 0.05 2.86 3.89
N ASN A 96 -0.58 4.01 4.12
CA ASN A 96 -0.90 4.44 5.48
C ASN A 96 -1.93 3.54 6.17
N ARG A 97 -2.86 2.97 5.38
CA ARG A 97 -3.98 2.15 5.87
C ARG A 97 -3.71 0.66 5.94
N ARG A 98 -2.57 0.19 5.40
CA ARG A 98 -2.25 -1.24 5.30
C ARG A 98 -2.25 -1.98 6.64
N ASN A 99 -2.04 -1.27 7.75
CA ASN A 99 -1.98 -1.84 9.09
C ASN A 99 -3.19 -1.45 9.96
N ASP A 100 -4.24 -0.85 9.40
CA ASP A 100 -5.39 -0.38 10.18
C ASP A 100 -6.06 -1.51 10.98
N VAL A 101 -6.10 -2.74 10.45
CA VAL A 101 -6.65 -3.92 11.13
C VAL A 101 -5.92 -4.27 12.43
N PHE A 102 -4.66 -3.84 12.61
CA PHE A 102 -3.90 -4.00 13.86
C PHE A 102 -4.26 -2.96 14.92
N PHE A 103 -4.96 -1.88 14.56
CA PHE A 103 -5.38 -0.82 15.47
C PHE A 103 -6.90 -0.79 15.64
N ASN A 104 -7.66 -1.13 14.61
CA ASN A 104 -9.11 -1.27 14.64
C ASN A 104 -9.53 -2.52 13.84
N PRO A 105 -9.68 -3.69 14.49
CA PRO A 105 -10.10 -4.93 13.81
C PRO A 105 -11.45 -4.83 13.09
N ASN A 106 -12.32 -3.87 13.44
CA ASN A 106 -13.59 -3.68 12.75
C ASN A 106 -13.41 -3.25 11.28
N VAL A 107 -12.23 -2.72 10.91
CA VAL A 107 -11.92 -2.38 9.51
C VAL A 107 -11.99 -3.61 8.60
N ALA A 108 -11.56 -4.77 9.11
CA ALA A 108 -11.61 -6.05 8.41
C ALA A 108 -11.16 -5.93 6.92
N GLU A 109 -12.01 -6.31 5.96
CA GLU A 109 -11.71 -6.30 4.53
C GLU A 109 -11.99 -4.95 3.82
N ASP A 110 -12.44 -3.90 4.52
CA ASP A 110 -12.92 -2.65 3.90
C ASP A 110 -11.87 -2.00 2.97
N ASN A 111 -10.63 -1.87 3.44
CA ASN A 111 -9.54 -1.33 2.62
C ASN A 111 -9.19 -2.24 1.44
N ILE A 112 -9.28 -3.57 1.59
CA ILE A 112 -9.04 -4.52 0.48
C ILE A 112 -10.09 -4.27 -0.60
N VAL A 113 -11.38 -4.28 -0.24
CA VAL A 113 -12.48 -4.05 -1.19
C VAL A 113 -12.31 -2.72 -1.90
N ARG A 114 -12.04 -1.64 -1.16
CA ARG A 114 -11.84 -0.30 -1.72
C ARG A 114 -10.70 -0.26 -2.75
N PHE A 115 -9.50 -0.66 -2.37
CA PHE A 115 -8.32 -0.47 -3.21
C PHE A 115 -8.26 -1.45 -4.39
N PHE A 116 -8.77 -2.68 -4.24
CA PHE A 116 -8.91 -3.60 -5.37
C PHE A 116 -10.00 -3.15 -6.36
N ASN A 117 -11.09 -2.54 -5.89
CA ASN A 117 -12.14 -2.01 -6.78
C ASN A 117 -11.67 -0.81 -7.61
N LEU A 118 -10.65 -0.09 -7.17
CA LEU A 118 -9.99 0.97 -7.93
C LEU A 118 -9.03 0.45 -9.00
N VAL A 119 -8.71 -0.85 -9.03
CA VAL A 119 -7.85 -1.44 -10.07
C VAL A 119 -8.65 -1.65 -11.36
N GLN A 120 -8.10 -1.21 -12.48
CA GLN A 120 -8.61 -1.34 -13.85
C GLN A 120 -8.39 -2.76 -14.40
N LEU A 121 -9.05 -3.09 -15.52
CA LEU A 121 -8.87 -4.39 -16.20
C LEU A 121 -7.44 -4.61 -16.70
N ASP A 122 -6.72 -3.53 -17.02
CA ASP A 122 -5.33 -3.56 -17.48
C ASP A 122 -4.29 -3.56 -16.33
N GLY A 123 -4.75 -3.68 -15.08
CA GLY A 123 -3.88 -3.76 -13.91
C GLY A 123 -3.25 -2.44 -13.45
N TYR A 124 -3.74 -1.30 -13.96
CA TYR A 124 -3.44 0.04 -13.43
C TYR A 124 -4.56 0.55 -12.52
N ASN A 125 -4.45 1.79 -12.04
CA ASN A 125 -5.45 2.44 -11.19
C ASN A 125 -5.34 3.97 -11.30
N PRO A 126 -6.42 4.72 -11.00
CA PRO A 126 -6.36 6.17 -10.90
C PRO A 126 -5.40 6.64 -9.79
N LEU A 127 -4.84 7.84 -9.95
CA LEU A 127 -3.89 8.41 -8.99
C LEU A 127 -4.58 8.96 -7.74
N VAL A 128 -5.64 9.75 -7.89
CA VAL A 128 -6.21 10.53 -6.77
C VAL A 128 -7.44 9.83 -6.23
N VAL A 129 -7.37 9.35 -5.00
CA VAL A 129 -8.50 8.76 -4.28
C VAL A 129 -9.28 9.89 -3.61
N LEU A 130 -10.59 9.92 -3.84
CA LEU A 130 -11.49 10.91 -3.28
C LEU A 130 -12.10 10.45 -1.96
N CYS A 131 -12.79 11.38 -1.29
CA CYS A 131 -13.52 11.08 -0.08
C CYS A 131 -14.58 10.02 -0.32
N SER A 132 -14.78 9.14 0.66
CA SER A 132 -15.88 8.17 0.56
C SER A 132 -17.20 8.91 0.55
N GLN A 133 -17.96 8.66 -0.50
CA GLN A 133 -19.32 9.13 -0.64
C GLN A 133 -20.28 7.98 -0.31
N TYR A 134 -21.51 8.34 -0.02
CA TYR A 134 -22.55 7.42 0.36
C TYR A 134 -23.80 7.71 -0.46
N VAL A 135 -24.59 6.69 -0.74
CA VAL A 135 -25.86 6.83 -1.45
C VAL A 135 -26.91 5.91 -0.84
N ILE A 136 -28.15 6.41 -0.69
CA ILE A 136 -29.30 5.57 -0.39
C ILE A 136 -29.98 5.20 -1.71
N LYS A 137 -30.06 3.91 -2.02
CA LYS A 137 -30.65 3.45 -3.29
C LYS A 137 -32.18 3.54 -3.33
N SER A 138 -32.86 3.43 -2.19
CA SER A 138 -34.31 3.48 -2.12
C SER A 138 -34.81 4.83 -1.60
N ASN A 139 -35.64 5.50 -2.41
CA ASN A 139 -36.34 6.70 -1.98
C ASN A 139 -37.26 6.42 -0.78
N GLU A 140 -37.83 5.22 -0.68
CA GLU A 140 -38.64 4.82 0.47
C GLU A 140 -37.81 4.74 1.75
N GLN A 141 -36.62 4.13 1.69
CA GLN A 141 -35.67 4.08 2.82
C GLN A 141 -35.28 5.50 3.28
N ALA A 142 -34.95 6.37 2.33
CA ALA A 142 -34.64 7.77 2.61
C ALA A 142 -35.81 8.47 3.33
N GLN A 143 -37.05 8.29 2.86
CA GLN A 143 -38.24 8.88 3.49
C GLN A 143 -38.49 8.34 4.90
N GLN A 144 -38.35 7.02 5.11
CA GLN A 144 -38.51 6.39 6.42
C GLN A 144 -37.47 6.90 7.43
N LEU A 145 -36.21 6.99 7.01
CA LEU A 145 -35.12 7.55 7.80
C LEU A 145 -35.43 9.01 8.20
N ILE A 146 -35.87 9.84 7.24
CA ILE A 146 -36.22 11.24 7.52
C ILE A 146 -37.38 11.34 8.50
N ALA A 147 -38.44 10.56 8.30
CA ALA A 147 -39.63 10.56 9.17
C ALA A 147 -39.29 10.16 10.61
N ARG A 148 -38.35 9.23 10.80
CA ARG A 148 -37.84 8.79 12.11
C ARG A 148 -37.03 9.88 12.80
N HIS A 149 -36.14 10.56 12.09
CA HIS A 149 -35.14 11.44 12.71
C HIS A 149 -35.50 12.92 12.74
N PHE A 150 -36.44 13.42 11.92
CA PHE A 150 -36.74 14.84 11.81
C PHE A 150 -38.18 15.19 12.23
N ARG A 151 -38.34 16.34 12.90
CA ARG A 151 -39.65 16.85 13.37
C ARG A 151 -40.49 17.40 12.24
N THR A 152 -39.86 18.22 11.40
CA THR A 152 -40.52 18.91 10.28
C THR A 152 -40.19 18.18 8.98
N PRO A 153 -41.18 17.85 8.14
CA PRO A 153 -40.93 17.31 6.81
C PRO A 153 -40.11 18.31 5.98
N ASN A 154 -38.98 17.86 5.43
CA ASN A 154 -38.23 18.61 4.42
C ASN A 154 -38.39 17.87 3.07
N PRO A 155 -39.04 18.48 2.07
CA PRO A 155 -39.28 17.82 0.78
C PRO A 155 -38.02 17.63 -0.07
N GLU A 156 -36.94 18.36 0.22
CA GLU A 156 -35.68 18.32 -0.55
C GLU A 156 -34.70 17.27 -0.01
N LEU A 157 -34.78 16.93 1.28
CA LEU A 157 -33.87 16.00 1.94
C LEU A 157 -33.87 14.58 1.32
N PRO A 158 -35.00 13.97 0.92
CA PRO A 158 -34.98 12.69 0.21
C PRO A 158 -34.18 12.74 -1.10
N ALA A 159 -34.31 13.83 -1.87
CA ALA A 159 -33.58 14.01 -3.13
C ALA A 159 -32.07 14.20 -2.91
N LEU A 160 -31.68 14.80 -1.78
CA LEU A 160 -30.28 14.92 -1.39
C LEU A 160 -29.67 13.56 -1.01
N LEU A 161 -30.41 12.72 -0.29
CA LEU A 161 -29.99 11.36 0.10
C LEU A 161 -29.94 10.38 -1.07
N ALA A 162 -30.69 10.64 -2.14
CA ALA A 162 -30.70 9.84 -3.37
C ALA A 162 -29.51 10.14 -4.30
N LYS A 163 -28.72 11.19 -4.02
CA LYS A 163 -27.47 11.51 -4.74
C LYS A 163 -26.27 11.14 -3.89
N PRO A 164 -25.09 10.87 -4.47
CA PRO A 164 -23.88 10.68 -3.69
C PRO A 164 -23.60 11.88 -2.76
N PHE A 165 -23.45 11.62 -1.47
CA PHE A 165 -23.18 12.65 -0.45
C PHE A 165 -22.02 12.26 0.46
N MET A 166 -21.37 13.27 1.07
CA MET A 166 -20.45 13.06 2.18
C MET A 166 -21.19 13.36 3.49
N VAL A 167 -21.12 12.46 4.46
CA VAL A 167 -21.84 12.58 5.75
C VAL A 167 -21.57 13.94 6.42
N GLY A 168 -20.31 14.38 6.41
CA GLY A 168 -19.91 15.67 6.97
C GLY A 168 -20.62 16.88 6.36
N LEU A 169 -20.68 16.94 5.02
CA LEU A 169 -21.36 18.01 4.31
C LEU A 169 -22.87 17.93 4.47
N LEU A 170 -23.44 16.73 4.46
CA LEU A 170 -24.88 16.52 4.68
C LEU A 170 -25.29 17.06 6.06
N LEU A 171 -24.58 16.68 7.12
CA LEU A 171 -24.85 17.17 8.47
C LEU A 171 -24.68 18.69 8.57
N LYS A 172 -23.68 19.26 7.88
CA LYS A 172 -23.48 20.71 7.84
C LYS A 172 -24.62 21.42 7.10
N ALA A 173 -25.11 20.86 6.00
CA ALA A 173 -26.26 21.39 5.27
C ALA A 173 -27.52 21.37 6.15
N ILE A 174 -27.78 20.25 6.84
CA ILE A 174 -28.90 20.12 7.79
C ILE A 174 -28.82 21.16 8.91
N GLU A 175 -27.63 21.39 9.46
CA GLU A 175 -27.39 22.41 10.49
C GLU A 175 -27.67 23.83 9.97
N ASN A 176 -27.21 24.14 8.75
CA ASN A 176 -27.40 25.46 8.14
C ASN A 176 -28.88 25.75 7.84
N GLU A 177 -29.64 24.74 7.40
CA GLU A 177 -31.09 24.80 7.19
C GLU A 177 -31.89 24.75 8.49
N LYS A 178 -31.23 24.60 9.64
CA LYS A 178 -31.84 24.56 10.99
C LYS A 178 -32.94 23.50 11.12
N LEU A 179 -32.78 22.33 10.47
CA LEU A 179 -33.76 21.26 10.59
C LEU A 179 -33.72 20.66 12.00
N GLU A 180 -34.89 20.53 12.63
CA GLU A 180 -34.99 19.99 13.98
C GLU A 180 -35.01 18.47 14.00
N TYR A 181 -34.08 17.87 14.73
CA TYR A 181 -34.07 16.44 14.99
C TYR A 181 -35.13 16.04 16.05
N LYS A 182 -35.81 14.92 15.82
CA LYS A 182 -36.53 14.13 16.85
C LYS A 182 -35.53 13.38 17.74
N THR A 183 -34.42 12.96 17.15
CA THR A 183 -33.32 12.22 17.80
C THR A 183 -32.08 13.12 17.96
N THR A 184 -30.87 12.55 17.90
CA THR A 184 -29.61 13.31 17.82
C THR A 184 -29.02 13.25 16.40
N PRO A 185 -28.13 14.19 16.01
CA PRO A 185 -27.40 14.13 14.74
C PRO A 185 -26.57 12.86 14.59
N LEU A 186 -25.97 12.36 15.67
CA LEU A 186 -25.19 11.12 15.67
C LEU A 186 -26.07 9.90 15.42
N ALA A 187 -27.24 9.83 16.05
CA ALA A 187 -28.20 8.73 15.81
C ALA A 187 -28.66 8.72 14.34
N PHE A 188 -28.97 9.91 13.77
CA PHE A 188 -29.30 10.01 12.36
C PHE A 188 -28.14 9.55 11.46
N ALA A 189 -26.91 10.01 11.71
CA ALA A 189 -25.75 9.62 10.91
C ALA A 189 -25.47 8.11 10.98
N THR A 190 -25.75 7.49 12.13
CA THR A 190 -25.58 6.05 12.36
C THR A 190 -26.60 5.27 11.52
N ASP A 191 -27.89 5.52 11.71
CA ASP A 191 -28.98 4.85 10.97
C ASP A 191 -28.90 5.15 9.45
N LEU A 192 -28.37 6.31 9.06
CA LEU A 192 -28.11 6.68 7.67
C LEU A 192 -27.05 5.78 7.04
N LEU A 193 -25.94 5.56 7.74
CA LEU A 193 -24.80 4.80 7.22
C LEU A 193 -25.08 3.30 7.16
N GLU A 194 -25.86 2.78 8.10
CA GLU A 194 -26.36 1.41 8.07
C GLU A 194 -27.08 1.12 6.73
N GLN A 195 -27.92 2.05 6.28
CA GLN A 195 -28.72 1.92 5.06
C GLN A 195 -27.98 2.37 3.78
N ALA A 196 -26.88 3.11 3.90
CA ALA A 196 -26.17 3.65 2.76
C ALA A 196 -25.12 2.68 2.19
N GLU A 197 -24.99 2.71 0.88
CA GLU A 197 -23.90 2.04 0.17
C GLU A 197 -22.72 2.99 -0.01
N VAL A 198 -21.51 2.44 0.09
CA VAL A 198 -20.27 3.20 -0.16
C VAL A 198 -20.11 3.38 -1.66
N ASN A 199 -19.90 4.63 -2.07
CA ASN A 199 -19.50 5.02 -3.41
C ASN A 199 -18.07 5.59 -3.32
N ASP A 200 -17.08 4.73 -3.53
CA ASP A 200 -15.69 5.16 -3.63
C ASP A 200 -15.42 5.72 -5.02
N ASP A 201 -14.83 6.91 -5.05
CA ASP A 201 -14.57 7.66 -6.27
C ASP A 201 -13.09 8.03 -6.37
N ALA A 202 -12.62 8.25 -7.60
CA ALA A 202 -11.23 8.54 -7.87
C ALA A 202 -11.06 9.30 -9.19
N ASN A 203 -10.02 10.12 -9.27
CA ASN A 203 -9.65 10.84 -10.50
C ASN A 203 -8.37 10.25 -11.09
N HIS A 204 -8.31 10.16 -12.42
CA HIS A 204 -7.14 9.68 -13.16
C HIS A 204 -5.83 10.34 -12.69
N GLY A 205 -5.82 11.68 -12.60
CA GLY A 205 -4.63 12.44 -12.24
C GLY A 205 -3.72 12.66 -13.44
N GLU A 206 -2.49 12.14 -13.37
CA GLU A 206 -1.43 12.50 -14.32
C GLU A 206 -0.89 11.34 -15.17
N GLY A 207 -1.32 10.11 -14.92
CA GLY A 207 -0.78 8.91 -15.57
C GLY A 207 -0.87 7.67 -14.67
N PHE A 208 -0.25 6.57 -15.08
CA PHE A 208 -0.32 5.29 -14.36
C PHE A 208 1.06 4.80 -13.92
N TRP A 209 1.27 4.74 -12.60
CA TRP A 209 2.49 4.21 -12.02
C TRP A 209 2.47 2.68 -12.01
N ILE A 210 3.61 2.07 -12.34
CA ILE A 210 3.71 0.63 -12.53
C ILE A 210 3.61 -0.16 -11.20
N ASP A 211 4.04 0.44 -10.09
CA ASP A 211 4.13 -0.15 -8.74
C ASP A 211 2.79 -0.19 -7.99
N HIS A 212 1.85 0.69 -8.31
CA HIS A 212 0.65 0.94 -7.50
C HIS A 212 -0.19 -0.30 -7.17
N ALA A 213 -0.38 -1.23 -8.12
CA ALA A 213 -1.20 -2.42 -7.88
C ALA A 213 -0.61 -3.34 -6.79
N PHE A 214 0.71 -3.34 -6.60
CA PHE A 214 1.40 -4.25 -5.69
C PHE A 214 1.26 -3.87 -4.21
N TYR A 215 0.94 -2.62 -3.89
CA TYR A 215 0.66 -2.20 -2.50
C TYR A 215 -0.54 -2.94 -1.90
N ASN A 216 -1.44 -3.45 -2.74
CA ASN A 216 -2.57 -4.25 -2.29
C ASN A 216 -2.16 -5.58 -1.66
N THR A 217 -0.97 -6.11 -1.99
CA THR A 217 -0.44 -7.33 -1.37
C THR A 217 -0.22 -7.13 0.13
N ASP A 218 0.23 -5.93 0.54
CA ASP A 218 0.43 -5.61 1.96
C ASP A 218 -0.91 -5.64 2.73
N LEU A 219 -2.02 -5.21 2.10
CA LEU A 219 -3.35 -5.29 2.70
C LEU A 219 -3.79 -6.74 2.94
N LEU A 220 -3.50 -7.64 1.99
CA LEU A 220 -3.84 -9.07 2.10
C LEU A 220 -3.06 -9.75 3.23
N GLU A 221 -1.76 -9.47 3.33
CA GLU A 221 -0.91 -10.02 4.38
C GLU A 221 -1.32 -9.51 5.77
N SER A 222 -1.64 -8.21 5.89
CA SER A 222 -2.15 -7.65 7.14
C SER A 222 -3.50 -8.23 7.54
N PHE A 223 -4.40 -8.44 6.57
CA PHE A 223 -5.68 -9.10 6.83
C PHE A 223 -5.47 -10.56 7.26
N GLU A 224 -4.63 -11.33 6.58
CA GLU A 224 -4.30 -12.71 6.95
C GLU A 224 -3.74 -12.79 8.37
N ALA A 225 -2.90 -11.83 8.78
CA ALA A 225 -2.32 -11.81 10.12
C ALA A 225 -3.36 -11.66 11.25
N ILE A 226 -4.56 -11.13 10.96
CA ILE A 226 -5.65 -10.89 11.92
C ILE A 226 -6.85 -11.83 11.72
N PHE A 227 -7.17 -12.16 10.48
CA PHE A 227 -8.35 -12.91 10.05
C PHE A 227 -8.03 -14.11 9.15
N PRO A 228 -7.08 -15.00 9.55
CA PRO A 228 -6.71 -16.15 8.72
C PRO A 228 -7.88 -17.11 8.49
N ASP A 229 -8.81 -17.19 9.44
CA ASP A 229 -10.07 -17.94 9.38
C ASP A 229 -11.09 -17.40 8.36
N ARG A 230 -10.97 -16.13 7.94
CA ARG A 230 -11.87 -15.48 6.97
C ARG A 230 -11.28 -15.37 5.57
N LEU A 231 -9.99 -15.68 5.41
CA LEU A 231 -9.26 -15.43 4.16
C LEU A 231 -9.83 -16.20 2.97
N SER A 232 -10.15 -17.49 3.12
CA SER A 232 -10.75 -18.29 2.05
C SER A 232 -12.07 -17.70 1.56
N GLY A 233 -12.91 -17.23 2.50
CA GLY A 233 -14.18 -16.58 2.16
C GLY A 233 -14.00 -15.27 1.41
N LEU A 234 -13.04 -14.44 1.83
CA LEU A 234 -12.70 -13.20 1.12
C LEU A 234 -12.20 -13.48 -0.31
N LEU A 235 -11.38 -14.52 -0.49
CA LEU A 235 -10.78 -14.86 -1.78
C LEU A 235 -11.81 -15.39 -2.79
N TYR A 236 -12.75 -16.21 -2.35
CA TYR A 236 -13.60 -16.98 -3.25
C TYR A 236 -15.11 -16.72 -3.13
N ASP A 237 -15.63 -16.44 -1.94
CA ASP A 237 -17.07 -16.49 -1.66
C ASP A 237 -17.76 -15.15 -1.91
N GLN A 238 -17.00 -14.06 -1.86
CA GLN A 238 -17.55 -12.70 -2.00
C GLN A 238 -17.42 -12.18 -3.44
N ASN A 239 -18.53 -12.17 -4.18
CA ASN A 239 -18.62 -11.54 -5.51
C ASN A 239 -18.90 -10.03 -5.40
N ILE A 240 -18.05 -9.32 -4.67
CA ILE A 240 -18.19 -7.88 -4.39
C ILE A 240 -17.13 -7.03 -5.11
N PHE A 241 -16.19 -7.67 -5.81
CA PHE A 241 -15.11 -6.98 -6.50
C PHE A 241 -15.53 -6.55 -7.90
N THR A 242 -15.17 -5.33 -8.28
CA THR A 242 -15.40 -4.72 -9.59
C THR A 242 -14.08 -4.20 -10.16
N TYR A 243 -14.10 -3.66 -11.38
CA TYR A 243 -12.95 -2.96 -11.97
C TYR A 243 -13.28 -1.49 -12.17
N PHE A 244 -12.31 -0.63 -11.90
CA PHE A 244 -12.45 0.80 -12.15
C PHE A 244 -12.44 1.06 -13.66
N ASP A 245 -13.37 1.87 -14.12
CA ASP A 245 -13.50 2.26 -15.51
C ASP A 245 -13.00 3.70 -15.68
N ASN A 246 -11.75 3.80 -16.16
CA ASN A 246 -11.04 5.05 -16.39
C ASN A 246 -11.19 5.47 -17.85
N ASP A 247 -11.45 6.75 -18.10
CA ASP A 247 -11.54 7.31 -19.45
C ASP A 247 -10.18 7.51 -20.12
N HIS A 248 -9.07 7.30 -19.40
CA HIS A 248 -7.73 7.29 -19.95
C HIS A 248 -7.25 5.88 -20.27
N VAL A 249 -6.62 5.71 -21.44
CA VAL A 249 -6.19 4.42 -21.99
C VAL A 249 -4.71 4.44 -22.36
N VAL A 250 -4.03 3.30 -22.20
CA VAL A 250 -2.65 3.12 -22.65
C VAL A 250 -2.62 2.80 -24.14
N LEU A 251 -1.88 3.59 -24.92
CA LEU A 251 -1.75 3.41 -26.37
C LEU A 251 -0.87 2.20 -26.73
N PRO A 252 -1.10 1.57 -27.90
CA PRO A 252 -0.24 0.53 -28.43
C PRO A 252 1.11 1.10 -28.90
N ARG A 253 2.12 0.24 -28.99
CA ARG A 253 3.49 0.52 -29.48
C ARG A 253 3.49 1.24 -30.82
N SER A 254 2.57 0.88 -31.73
CA SER A 254 2.41 1.52 -33.04
C SER A 254 2.11 3.03 -32.97
N ALA A 255 1.52 3.50 -31.86
CA ALA A 255 1.20 4.90 -31.65
C ALA A 255 2.17 5.62 -30.70
N LYS A 256 2.70 4.93 -29.68
CA LYS A 256 3.54 5.56 -28.64
C LYS A 256 5.04 5.54 -28.92
N TYR A 257 5.53 4.70 -29.84
CA TYR A 257 6.94 4.69 -30.24
C TYR A 257 7.24 5.74 -31.31
N VAL A 258 8.18 6.63 -31.01
CA VAL A 258 8.55 7.76 -31.89
C VAL A 258 10.06 7.89 -32.03
N LEU A 259 10.52 8.45 -33.16
CA LEU A 259 11.93 8.83 -33.34
C LEU A 259 12.16 10.25 -32.81
N SER A 260 13.06 10.37 -31.84
CA SER A 260 13.53 11.66 -31.31
C SER A 260 15.04 11.66 -31.27
N GLY A 261 15.68 12.65 -31.92
CA GLY A 261 17.14 12.72 -31.98
C GLY A 261 17.82 11.49 -32.61
N GLY A 262 17.13 10.78 -33.51
CA GLY A 262 17.62 9.54 -34.14
C GLY A 262 17.50 8.29 -33.26
N GLN A 263 16.87 8.38 -32.09
CA GLN A 263 16.66 7.25 -31.20
C GLN A 263 15.16 6.99 -30.99
N VAL A 264 14.80 5.73 -30.77
CA VAL A 264 13.42 5.36 -30.42
C VAL A 264 13.13 5.80 -28.98
N ARG A 265 11.97 6.40 -28.78
CA ARG A 265 11.43 6.85 -27.50
C ARG A 265 9.96 6.46 -27.38
N GLN A 266 9.46 6.47 -26.16
CA GLN A 266 8.05 6.24 -25.86
C GLN A 266 7.41 7.50 -25.27
N PHE A 267 6.53 8.16 -26.00
CA PHE A 267 5.87 9.40 -25.52
C PHE A 267 4.36 9.34 -25.74
N GLN A 268 3.63 10.17 -24.98
CA GLN A 268 2.16 10.27 -25.07
C GLN A 268 1.49 8.89 -24.98
N SER A 269 1.96 8.08 -24.02
CA SER A 269 1.55 6.67 -23.92
C SER A 269 0.18 6.51 -23.29
N VAL A 270 -0.36 7.56 -22.66
CA VAL A 270 -1.71 7.58 -22.08
C VAL A 270 -2.50 8.73 -22.69
N VAL A 271 -3.72 8.46 -23.15
CA VAL A 271 -4.62 9.47 -23.71
C VAL A 271 -6.01 9.33 -23.13
N GLN A 272 -6.74 10.46 -23.04
CA GLN A 272 -8.17 10.43 -22.74
C GLN A 272 -8.94 9.99 -23.99
N ASP A 273 -9.66 8.87 -23.90
CA ASP A 273 -10.47 8.33 -24.98
C ASP A 273 -11.85 9.00 -24.99
N HIS A 274 -12.22 9.64 -26.11
CA HIS A 274 -13.44 10.43 -26.23
C HIS A 274 -14.72 9.57 -26.16
N ASP A 275 -14.71 8.39 -26.77
CA ASP A 275 -15.87 7.50 -26.80
C ASP A 275 -16.10 6.90 -25.41
N LYS A 276 -15.01 6.49 -24.77
CA LYS A 276 -15.04 5.96 -23.40
C LYS A 276 -15.49 7.00 -22.39
N ARG A 277 -14.96 8.23 -22.46
CA ARG A 277 -15.40 9.36 -21.61
C ARG A 277 -16.89 9.64 -21.80
N SER A 278 -17.33 9.66 -23.06
CA SER A 278 -18.74 9.87 -23.38
C SER A 278 -19.59 8.77 -22.76
N LEU A 279 -19.24 7.50 -22.94
CA LEU A 279 -19.94 6.36 -22.37
C LEU A 279 -20.02 6.44 -20.83
N ILE A 280 -18.92 6.76 -20.15
CA ILE A 280 -18.87 6.92 -18.69
C ILE A 280 -19.82 8.04 -18.22
N ASN A 281 -19.80 9.20 -18.89
CA ASN A 281 -20.61 10.36 -18.51
C ASN A 281 -22.12 10.17 -18.73
N HIS A 282 -22.54 9.27 -19.64
CA HIS A 282 -23.95 8.96 -19.86
C HIS A 282 -24.54 8.01 -18.81
N ARG A 283 -23.71 7.37 -17.98
CA ARG A 283 -24.17 6.45 -16.92
C ARG A 283 -24.77 7.25 -15.77
N THR A 284 -25.98 6.88 -15.35
CA THR A 284 -26.70 7.54 -14.24
C THR A 284 -26.32 7.00 -12.86
N SER A 285 -25.66 5.83 -12.80
CA SER A 285 -25.19 5.20 -11.57
C SER A 285 -23.83 4.54 -11.77
N GLU A 286 -23.00 4.58 -10.73
CA GLU A 286 -21.69 3.91 -10.67
C GLU A 286 -20.87 4.11 -11.98
N PRO A 287 -20.65 5.36 -12.42
CA PRO A 287 -20.17 5.66 -13.77
C PRO A 287 -18.79 5.07 -14.04
N ASN A 288 -17.93 4.98 -13.03
CA ASN A 288 -16.56 4.46 -13.15
C ASN A 288 -16.42 2.99 -12.78
N LYS A 289 -17.46 2.17 -12.97
CA LYS A 289 -17.36 0.71 -12.85
C LYS A 289 -17.51 0.04 -14.21
N VAL A 290 -16.62 -0.92 -14.49
CA VAL A 290 -16.66 -1.73 -15.71
C VAL A 290 -17.99 -2.47 -15.82
N ARG A 291 -18.55 -2.51 -17.03
CA ARG A 291 -19.84 -3.14 -17.34
C ARG A 291 -19.70 -4.25 -18.36
N THR A 292 -20.65 -5.19 -18.35
CA THR A 292 -20.77 -6.26 -19.35
C THR A 292 -21.34 -5.73 -20.67
N LYS A 293 -21.37 -6.58 -21.71
CA LYS A 293 -21.71 -6.22 -23.10
C LYS A 293 -20.95 -4.97 -23.58
N HIS A 294 -19.66 -4.90 -23.28
CA HIS A 294 -18.77 -3.80 -23.65
C HIS A 294 -19.31 -2.43 -23.23
N GLY A 295 -19.81 -2.34 -21.99
CA GLY A 295 -20.23 -1.07 -21.41
C GLY A 295 -21.73 -0.79 -21.41
N GLN A 296 -22.53 -1.68 -22.02
CA GLN A 296 -23.94 -1.43 -22.33
C GLN A 296 -24.94 -2.03 -21.31
N ASP A 297 -24.47 -2.83 -20.35
CA ASP A 297 -25.34 -3.55 -19.40
C ASP A 297 -24.91 -3.31 -17.93
N GLY A 298 -25.17 -4.26 -17.04
CA GLY A 298 -24.85 -4.18 -15.62
C GLY A 298 -23.34 -4.13 -15.31
N VAL A 299 -23.03 -3.69 -14.09
CA VAL A 299 -21.66 -3.71 -13.55
C VAL A 299 -21.17 -5.15 -13.44
N TYR A 300 -19.98 -5.42 -13.95
CA TYR A 300 -19.35 -6.72 -13.80
C TYR A 300 -18.83 -6.90 -12.37
N LYS A 301 -19.13 -8.06 -11.76
CA LYS A 301 -18.67 -8.43 -10.43
C LYS A 301 -17.94 -9.76 -10.47
N THR A 302 -16.88 -9.87 -9.68
CA THR A 302 -16.06 -11.07 -9.54
C THR A 302 -15.63 -11.23 -8.08
N ASN A 303 -14.94 -12.33 -7.78
CA ASN A 303 -14.28 -12.53 -6.50
C ASN A 303 -12.82 -12.05 -6.54
N LEU A 304 -12.19 -11.97 -5.38
CA LEU A 304 -10.82 -11.47 -5.27
C LEU A 304 -9.82 -12.36 -6.00
N MET A 305 -10.02 -13.69 -6.01
CA MET A 305 -9.13 -14.60 -6.73
C MET A 305 -9.11 -14.32 -8.24
N GLY A 306 -10.28 -14.09 -8.85
CA GLY A 306 -10.38 -13.67 -10.25
C GLY A 306 -9.69 -12.32 -10.51
N LYS A 307 -9.83 -11.38 -9.56
CA LYS A 307 -9.15 -10.08 -9.60
C LYS A 307 -7.61 -10.21 -9.56
N LEU A 308 -7.08 -11.06 -8.69
CA LEU A 308 -5.64 -11.32 -8.57
C LEU A 308 -5.07 -11.91 -9.86
N LEU A 309 -5.75 -12.89 -10.45
CA LEU A 309 -5.33 -13.50 -11.71
C LEU A 309 -5.31 -12.50 -12.88
N THR A 310 -6.30 -11.59 -12.95
CA THR A 310 -6.29 -10.51 -13.95
C THR A 310 -5.10 -9.58 -13.79
N ILE A 311 -4.75 -9.19 -12.55
CA ILE A 311 -3.59 -8.34 -12.27
C ILE A 311 -2.29 -9.07 -12.66
N ILE A 312 -2.12 -10.32 -12.22
CA ILE A 312 -0.93 -11.12 -12.52
C ILE A 312 -0.76 -11.29 -14.04
N ALA A 313 -1.82 -11.58 -14.79
CA ALA A 313 -1.77 -11.73 -16.24
C ALA A 313 -1.29 -10.44 -16.93
N ASN A 314 -1.84 -9.29 -16.56
CA ASN A 314 -1.42 -8.01 -17.14
C ASN A 314 0.02 -7.65 -16.80
N LYS A 315 0.47 -7.92 -15.57
CA LYS A 315 1.86 -7.64 -15.16
C LYS A 315 2.86 -8.61 -15.78
N ALA A 316 2.50 -9.89 -15.91
CA ALA A 316 3.30 -10.87 -16.65
C ALA A 316 3.42 -10.48 -18.14
N ALA A 317 2.38 -9.87 -18.72
CA ALA A 317 2.45 -9.35 -20.08
C ALA A 317 3.33 -8.09 -20.26
N SER A 318 3.99 -7.62 -19.19
CA SER A 318 4.84 -6.43 -19.19
C SER A 318 6.31 -6.70 -18.89
N PHE A 319 6.78 -7.96 -18.91
CA PHE A 319 8.22 -8.22 -18.88
C PHE A 319 8.92 -7.53 -20.06
N ASP A 320 10.07 -6.93 -19.82
CA ASP A 320 10.92 -6.36 -20.86
C ASP A 320 11.49 -7.44 -21.80
N ALA A 321 12.05 -6.99 -22.93
CA ALA A 321 12.67 -7.87 -23.92
C ALA A 321 13.95 -8.58 -23.42
N ALA A 322 14.52 -8.15 -22.30
CA ALA A 322 15.63 -8.86 -21.65
C ALA A 322 15.13 -9.95 -20.68
N GLY A 323 13.83 -9.99 -20.37
CA GLY A 323 13.24 -10.82 -19.33
C GLY A 323 13.75 -10.48 -17.93
N ILE A 324 14.08 -9.21 -17.65
CA ILE A 324 14.63 -8.77 -16.35
C ILE A 324 13.62 -7.94 -15.56
N GLY A 325 13.17 -6.82 -16.11
CA GLY A 325 12.26 -5.89 -15.45
C GLY A 325 10.85 -5.92 -16.01
N LEU A 326 9.90 -5.26 -15.33
CA LEU A 326 8.62 -4.90 -15.91
C LEU A 326 8.69 -3.49 -16.52
N GLU A 327 8.12 -3.31 -17.70
CA GLU A 327 8.17 -2.08 -18.49
C GLU A 327 7.33 -0.95 -17.88
N MET A 328 7.89 0.26 -17.87
CA MET A 328 7.22 1.51 -17.52
C MET A 328 6.52 2.09 -18.75
N GLU A 329 5.44 1.43 -19.20
CA GLU A 329 4.81 1.71 -20.50
C GLU A 329 3.68 2.77 -20.48
N ALA A 330 3.38 3.32 -19.30
CA ALA A 330 2.19 4.15 -19.06
C ALA A 330 2.54 5.53 -18.46
N GLU A 331 3.60 6.13 -19.00
CA GLU A 331 4.11 7.50 -18.75
C GLU A 331 4.74 7.77 -17.40
N LYS A 332 4.38 7.02 -16.35
CA LYS A 332 4.91 7.22 -15.01
C LYS A 332 5.87 6.10 -14.61
N PRO A 333 6.88 6.41 -13.78
CA PRO A 333 7.80 5.41 -13.26
C PRO A 333 7.12 4.60 -12.14
N ASP A 334 7.90 4.10 -11.20
CA ASP A 334 7.48 3.38 -10.00
C ASP A 334 7.55 4.29 -8.75
N TRP A 335 7.95 3.74 -7.60
CA TRP A 335 8.14 4.52 -6.37
C TRP A 335 9.01 5.76 -6.56
N TYR A 336 10.10 5.62 -7.33
CA TYR A 336 11.10 6.65 -7.53
C TYR A 336 10.66 7.66 -8.61
N ASP A 337 9.74 8.54 -8.22
CA ASP A 337 9.10 9.50 -9.14
C ASP A 337 10.08 10.47 -9.83
N ALA A 338 11.26 10.70 -9.24
CA ALA A 338 12.29 11.55 -9.82
C ALA A 338 12.99 10.94 -11.06
N LEU A 339 12.71 9.68 -11.39
CA LEU A 339 13.03 9.02 -12.67
C LEU A 339 11.92 9.23 -13.71
N ASN A 340 11.23 10.37 -13.67
CA ASN A 340 10.11 10.70 -14.55
C ASN A 340 10.43 10.78 -16.05
N GLY A 341 11.70 10.69 -16.47
CA GLY A 341 12.09 10.54 -17.87
C GLY A 341 12.32 9.09 -18.31
N LEU A 342 12.52 8.17 -17.36
CA LEU A 342 12.79 6.75 -17.61
C LEU A 342 11.69 6.03 -18.40
N PRO A 343 10.38 6.29 -18.20
CA PRO A 343 9.33 5.74 -19.07
C PRO A 343 9.52 6.09 -20.55
N GLY A 344 10.04 7.29 -20.84
CA GLY A 344 10.34 7.73 -22.19
C GLY A 344 11.52 7.02 -22.84
N LEU A 345 12.41 6.47 -22.02
CA LEU A 345 13.59 5.72 -22.40
C LEU A 345 13.33 4.20 -22.50
N LEU A 346 12.07 3.79 -22.61
CA LEU A 346 11.68 2.36 -22.61
C LEU A 346 12.19 1.67 -21.34
N GLY A 347 12.05 2.38 -20.21
CA GLY A 347 12.53 1.95 -18.92
C GLY A 347 11.80 0.75 -18.36
N SER A 348 12.49 -0.01 -17.51
CA SER A 348 11.93 -1.16 -16.81
C SER A 348 12.57 -1.33 -15.44
N SER A 349 11.90 -2.09 -14.56
CA SER A 349 12.33 -2.26 -13.17
C SER A 349 12.25 -3.71 -12.68
N LEU A 350 13.31 -4.13 -11.98
CA LEU A 350 13.38 -5.41 -11.28
C LEU A 350 12.45 -5.43 -10.06
N SER A 351 12.21 -4.30 -9.40
CA SER A 351 11.35 -4.23 -8.20
C SER A 351 9.95 -4.78 -8.48
N GLU A 352 9.33 -4.33 -9.57
CA GLU A 352 8.02 -4.78 -10.00
C GLU A 352 8.02 -6.26 -10.44
N THR A 353 9.14 -6.76 -10.95
CA THR A 353 9.30 -8.19 -11.26
C THR A 353 9.31 -9.02 -9.97
N LEU A 354 9.97 -8.52 -8.93
CA LEU A 354 10.00 -9.17 -7.60
C LEU A 354 8.64 -9.06 -6.90
N GLU A 355 7.91 -7.96 -7.02
CA GLU A 355 6.54 -7.87 -6.49
C GLU A 355 5.55 -8.76 -7.28
N LEU A 356 5.74 -8.94 -8.60
CA LEU A 356 4.98 -9.93 -9.37
C LEU A 356 5.24 -11.35 -8.88
N LYS A 357 6.49 -11.69 -8.53
CA LYS A 357 6.84 -12.96 -7.87
C LYS A 357 6.10 -13.11 -6.55
N ARG A 358 6.14 -12.07 -5.69
CA ARG A 358 5.46 -12.05 -4.39
C ARG A 358 3.96 -12.29 -4.52
N LEU A 359 3.29 -11.53 -5.41
CA LEU A 359 1.84 -11.64 -5.62
C LEU A 359 1.45 -13.01 -6.18
N SER A 360 2.23 -13.53 -7.12
CA SER A 360 2.02 -14.86 -7.72
C SER A 360 2.20 -15.96 -6.69
N GLN A 361 3.24 -15.86 -5.84
CA GLN A 361 3.46 -16.82 -4.75
C GLN A 361 2.35 -16.74 -3.71
N TYR A 362 1.94 -15.53 -3.30
CA TYR A 362 0.82 -15.34 -2.37
C TYR A 362 -0.47 -15.98 -2.91
N THR A 363 -0.75 -15.79 -4.19
CA THR A 363 -1.93 -16.34 -4.86
C THR A 363 -1.85 -17.87 -4.95
N LEU A 364 -0.66 -18.41 -5.23
CA LEU A 364 -0.42 -19.85 -5.28
C LEU A 364 -0.57 -20.51 -3.90
N ASP A 365 -0.03 -19.90 -2.85
CA ASP A 365 -0.06 -20.40 -1.47
C ASP A 365 -1.50 -20.47 -0.92
N HIS A 366 -2.39 -19.62 -1.42
CA HIS A 366 -3.80 -19.53 -1.02
C HIS A 366 -4.78 -20.11 -2.04
N LEU A 367 -4.28 -20.80 -3.07
CA LEU A 367 -5.11 -21.46 -4.07
C LEU A 367 -5.74 -22.73 -3.48
N ASP A 368 -7.06 -22.79 -3.45
CA ASP A 368 -7.79 -24.01 -3.13
C ASP A 368 -7.75 -24.99 -4.33
N ALA A 369 -7.06 -26.11 -4.14
CA ALA A 369 -6.88 -27.16 -5.14
C ALA A 369 -8.18 -27.80 -5.65
N LYS A 370 -9.34 -27.52 -5.03
CA LYS A 370 -10.64 -28.09 -5.42
C LYS A 370 -11.59 -27.07 -6.03
N ARG A 371 -11.28 -25.78 -5.95
CA ARG A 371 -12.22 -24.70 -6.31
C ARG A 371 -11.76 -23.97 -7.57
N PRO A 372 -12.44 -24.13 -8.72
CA PRO A 372 -12.14 -23.34 -9.89
C PRO A 372 -12.44 -21.85 -9.64
N VAL A 373 -11.78 -20.99 -10.40
CA VAL A 373 -11.97 -19.54 -10.35
C VAL A 373 -12.62 -19.09 -11.64
N ASN A 374 -13.78 -18.45 -11.56
CA ASN A 374 -14.41 -17.86 -12.73
C ASN A 374 -13.70 -16.55 -13.08
N ILE A 375 -13.26 -16.45 -14.33
CA ILE A 375 -12.64 -15.24 -14.89
C ILE A 375 -13.30 -14.89 -16.23
N PRO A 376 -13.27 -13.61 -16.66
CA PRO A 376 -13.74 -13.24 -17.99
C PRO A 376 -13.00 -14.01 -19.08
N VAL A 377 -13.71 -14.37 -20.15
CA VAL A 377 -13.11 -15.06 -21.31
C VAL A 377 -11.90 -14.30 -21.86
N GLU A 378 -11.96 -12.97 -21.90
CA GLU A 378 -10.86 -12.11 -22.36
C GLU A 378 -9.59 -12.26 -21.51
N VAL A 379 -9.75 -12.44 -20.20
CA VAL A 379 -8.61 -12.68 -19.28
C VAL A 379 -8.04 -14.07 -19.51
N LYS A 380 -8.88 -15.09 -19.72
CA LYS A 380 -8.42 -16.45 -20.01
C LYS A 380 -7.68 -16.54 -21.34
N GLU A 381 -8.14 -15.82 -22.37
CA GLU A 381 -7.44 -15.70 -23.66
C GLU A 381 -6.04 -15.10 -23.49
N LEU A 382 -5.92 -13.98 -22.77
CA LEU A 382 -4.63 -13.36 -22.44
C LEU A 382 -3.71 -14.37 -21.73
N ILE A 383 -4.20 -15.01 -20.66
CA ILE A 383 -3.44 -16.00 -19.89
C ILE A 383 -2.97 -17.15 -20.79
N THR A 384 -3.83 -17.66 -21.68
CA THR A 384 -3.50 -18.78 -22.57
C THR A 384 -2.37 -18.42 -23.52
N THR A 385 -2.41 -17.21 -24.11
CA THR A 385 -1.34 -16.72 -24.97
C THR A 385 -0.03 -16.59 -24.21
N LEU A 386 -0.05 -16.00 -23.00
CA LEU A 386 1.15 -15.88 -22.15
C LEU A 386 1.71 -17.25 -21.76
N ASP A 387 0.85 -18.16 -21.30
CA ASP A 387 1.23 -19.48 -20.80
C ASP A 387 1.92 -20.36 -21.86
N SER A 388 1.54 -20.16 -23.12
CA SER A 388 2.16 -20.84 -24.27
C SER A 388 3.63 -20.47 -24.50
N LYS A 389 4.05 -19.28 -24.02
CA LYS A 389 5.40 -18.74 -24.21
C LYS A 389 6.18 -18.54 -22.92
N LEU A 390 5.56 -18.51 -21.75
CA LEU A 390 6.23 -18.21 -20.47
C LEU A 390 7.48 -19.09 -20.18
N GLY A 391 7.49 -20.33 -20.66
CA GLY A 391 8.61 -21.26 -20.51
C GLY A 391 9.73 -21.14 -21.56
N THR A 392 9.63 -20.22 -22.53
CA THR A 392 10.66 -20.03 -23.56
C THR A 392 11.90 -19.34 -23.00
N LEU A 393 13.08 -19.69 -23.54
CA LEU A 393 14.34 -19.00 -23.25
C LEU A 393 14.53 -17.75 -24.14
N ASP A 394 13.77 -17.64 -25.23
CA ASP A 394 13.80 -16.47 -26.12
C ASP A 394 12.97 -15.32 -25.53
N ASN A 395 13.65 -14.43 -24.81
CA ASN A 395 13.00 -13.30 -24.15
C ASN A 395 12.40 -12.29 -25.12
N PHE A 396 12.94 -12.16 -26.34
CA PHE A 396 12.42 -11.23 -27.32
C PHE A 396 11.11 -11.77 -27.93
N ASP A 397 11.07 -13.06 -28.28
CA ASP A 397 9.85 -13.73 -28.76
C ASP A 397 8.73 -13.69 -27.70
N TYR A 398 9.08 -13.93 -26.43
CA TYR A 398 8.12 -13.76 -25.33
C TYR A 398 7.59 -12.33 -25.26
N TRP A 399 8.48 -11.33 -25.22
CA TRP A 399 8.11 -9.92 -25.13
C TRP A 399 7.19 -9.48 -26.27
N ASP A 400 7.52 -9.83 -27.52
CA ASP A 400 6.71 -9.39 -28.67
C ASP A 400 5.33 -10.05 -28.68
N THR A 401 5.27 -11.34 -28.34
CA THR A 401 4.00 -12.09 -28.22
C THR A 401 3.14 -11.54 -27.07
N ALA A 402 3.74 -11.37 -25.89
CA ALA A 402 3.04 -10.90 -24.69
C ALA A 402 2.55 -9.46 -24.85
N THR A 403 3.35 -8.59 -25.47
CA THR A 403 2.97 -7.20 -25.70
C THR A 403 1.82 -7.10 -26.71
N THR A 404 1.87 -7.85 -27.80
CA THR A 404 0.76 -7.92 -28.77
C THR A 404 -0.53 -8.40 -28.09
N ALA A 405 -0.46 -9.49 -27.31
CA ALA A 405 -1.63 -10.02 -26.59
C ALA A 405 -2.21 -9.01 -25.58
N LYS A 406 -1.35 -8.24 -24.90
CA LYS A 406 -1.76 -7.17 -23.97
C LYS A 406 -2.45 -6.02 -24.68
N GLU A 407 -1.96 -5.60 -25.84
CA GLU A 407 -2.57 -4.55 -26.66
C GLU A 407 -3.93 -4.97 -27.20
N GLU A 408 -4.05 -6.21 -27.71
CA GLU A 408 -5.31 -6.80 -28.15
C GLU A 408 -6.31 -6.92 -27.00
N TYR A 409 -5.87 -7.39 -25.83
CA TYR A 409 -6.69 -7.46 -24.62
C TYR A 409 -7.21 -6.08 -24.22
N ARG A 410 -6.35 -5.05 -24.21
CA ARG A 410 -6.74 -3.68 -23.86
C ARG A 410 -7.75 -3.11 -24.85
N GLU A 411 -7.60 -3.37 -26.14
CA GLU A 411 -8.56 -2.90 -27.14
C GLU A 411 -9.90 -3.61 -26.98
N LYS A 412 -9.90 -4.94 -26.82
CA LYS A 412 -11.11 -5.76 -26.61
C LYS A 412 -11.88 -5.36 -25.33
N THR A 413 -11.16 -4.96 -24.30
CA THR A 413 -11.74 -4.60 -22.99
C THR A 413 -11.91 -3.10 -22.76
N LYS A 414 -11.56 -2.26 -23.75
CA LYS A 414 -11.49 -0.79 -23.62
C LYS A 414 -12.78 -0.17 -23.09
N LEU A 415 -13.94 -0.58 -23.58
CA LEU A 415 -15.25 -0.05 -23.21
C LEU A 415 -15.98 -0.88 -22.13
N GLY A 416 -15.42 -2.04 -21.77
CA GLY A 416 -16.03 -3.05 -20.90
C GLY A 416 -15.74 -4.46 -21.41
N ILE A 417 -16.30 -5.47 -20.76
CA ILE A 417 -16.13 -6.88 -21.12
C ILE A 417 -17.39 -7.46 -21.76
N GLY A 418 -17.30 -8.60 -22.43
CA GLY A 418 -18.46 -9.32 -22.95
C GLY A 418 -19.42 -9.76 -21.85
N GLY A 419 -18.88 -10.24 -20.72
CA GLY A 419 -19.62 -10.71 -19.55
C GLY A 419 -19.73 -12.23 -19.44
N GLU A 420 -19.22 -12.97 -20.42
CA GLU A 420 -19.04 -14.41 -20.33
C GLU A 420 -17.83 -14.75 -19.46
N GLU A 421 -18.00 -15.75 -18.59
CA GLU A 421 -16.95 -16.26 -17.72
C GLU A 421 -16.60 -17.71 -18.06
N VAL A 422 -15.36 -18.08 -17.78
CA VAL A 422 -14.87 -19.44 -17.87
C VAL A 422 -14.29 -19.87 -16.53
N ALA A 423 -14.59 -21.10 -16.13
CA ALA A 423 -14.03 -21.72 -14.94
C ALA A 423 -12.57 -22.12 -15.19
N PHE A 424 -11.64 -21.37 -14.60
CA PHE A 424 -10.20 -21.64 -14.67
C PHE A 424 -9.81 -22.63 -13.57
N LYS A 425 -9.34 -23.82 -13.95
CA LYS A 425 -9.11 -24.93 -13.01
C LYS A 425 -7.87 -24.70 -12.15
N PRO A 426 -7.86 -25.15 -10.89
CA PRO A 426 -6.72 -25.00 -9.99
C PRO A 426 -5.40 -25.51 -10.58
N GLU A 427 -5.40 -26.65 -11.28
CA GLU A 427 -4.18 -27.21 -11.86
C GLU A 427 -3.60 -26.32 -12.96
N GLU A 428 -4.46 -25.72 -13.78
CA GLU A 428 -4.03 -24.78 -14.82
C GLU A 428 -3.54 -23.45 -14.20
N ILE A 429 -4.20 -22.97 -13.14
CA ILE A 429 -3.77 -21.79 -12.38
C ILE A 429 -2.39 -22.04 -11.77
N THR A 430 -2.20 -23.19 -11.10
CA THR A 430 -0.90 -23.61 -10.56
C THR A 430 0.17 -23.65 -11.63
N GLY A 431 -0.13 -24.21 -12.81
CA GLY A 431 0.80 -24.25 -13.94
C GLY A 431 1.22 -22.86 -14.41
N PHE A 432 0.26 -21.96 -14.60
CA PHE A 432 0.51 -20.58 -14.99
C PHE A 432 1.34 -19.82 -13.95
N LEU A 433 0.92 -19.82 -12.67
CA LEU A 433 1.59 -19.10 -11.59
C LEU A 433 3.02 -19.58 -11.39
N ASN A 434 3.27 -20.90 -11.42
CA ASN A 434 4.62 -21.45 -11.30
C ASN A 434 5.55 -20.98 -12.42
N LYS A 435 5.06 -20.88 -13.66
CA LYS A 435 5.87 -20.36 -14.77
C LYS A 435 6.17 -18.86 -14.62
N VAL A 436 5.21 -18.07 -14.14
CA VAL A 436 5.44 -16.64 -13.82
C VAL A 436 6.50 -16.52 -12.72
N ILE A 437 6.37 -17.26 -11.62
CA ILE A 437 7.33 -17.28 -10.49
C ILE A 437 8.72 -17.70 -10.97
N ALA A 438 8.81 -18.73 -11.82
CA ALA A 438 10.07 -19.21 -12.38
C ALA A 438 10.74 -18.13 -13.25
N ARG A 439 9.96 -17.43 -14.09
CA ARG A 439 10.47 -16.32 -14.92
C ARG A 439 10.99 -15.16 -14.06
N CYS A 440 10.25 -14.73 -13.05
CA CYS A 440 10.72 -13.69 -12.11
C CYS A 440 11.97 -14.12 -11.34
N THR A 441 12.05 -15.38 -10.92
CA THR A 441 13.24 -15.92 -10.24
C THR A 441 14.45 -15.91 -11.16
N GLY A 442 14.29 -16.37 -12.41
CA GLY A 442 15.33 -16.32 -13.42
C GLY A 442 15.80 -14.89 -13.74
N ALA A 443 14.90 -13.91 -13.71
CA ALA A 443 15.24 -12.49 -13.86
C ALA A 443 16.20 -12.00 -12.77
N ALA A 444 15.88 -12.27 -11.50
CA ALA A 444 16.71 -11.88 -10.35
C ALA A 444 18.09 -12.56 -10.39
N GLU A 445 18.12 -13.87 -10.67
CA GLU A 445 19.38 -14.63 -10.84
C GLU A 445 20.22 -14.10 -11.99
N LYS A 446 19.59 -13.74 -13.11
CA LYS A 446 20.25 -13.15 -14.28
C LYS A 446 20.90 -11.82 -13.93
N VAL A 447 20.20 -10.94 -13.21
CA VAL A 447 20.75 -9.64 -12.78
C VAL A 447 21.97 -9.84 -11.88
N LEU A 448 21.87 -10.70 -10.88
CA LEU A 448 23.02 -11.02 -10.00
C LEU A 448 24.19 -11.61 -10.78
N LYS A 449 23.94 -12.53 -11.71
CA LYS A 449 24.99 -13.15 -12.52
C LYS A 449 25.69 -12.14 -13.43
N LEU A 450 24.94 -11.23 -14.06
CA LEU A 450 25.49 -10.26 -15.01
C LEU A 450 26.23 -9.12 -14.31
N TYR A 451 25.71 -8.66 -13.17
CA TYR A 451 26.15 -7.40 -12.58
C TYR A 451 26.68 -7.52 -11.14
N GLY A 452 26.60 -8.71 -10.54
CA GLY A 452 27.06 -8.97 -9.17
C GLY A 452 26.23 -8.29 -8.08
N ASN A 453 25.09 -7.69 -8.43
CA ASN A 453 24.27 -6.92 -7.51
C ASN A 453 22.81 -6.78 -8.00
N TYR A 454 21.89 -6.41 -7.11
CA TYR A 454 20.48 -6.20 -7.43
C TYR A 454 20.25 -4.82 -8.06
N PHE A 455 20.61 -4.69 -9.34
CA PHE A 455 20.30 -3.49 -10.11
C PHE A 455 18.78 -3.34 -10.30
N THR A 456 18.26 -2.15 -9.98
CA THR A 456 16.82 -1.89 -9.97
C THR A 456 16.29 -1.53 -11.35
N TYR A 457 16.90 -0.54 -12.00
CA TYR A 457 16.35 0.10 -13.19
C TYR A 457 17.19 -0.16 -14.43
N PHE A 458 16.51 -0.32 -15.56
CA PHE A 458 17.13 -0.60 -16.84
C PHE A 458 16.54 0.29 -17.93
N ILE A 459 17.40 0.68 -18.88
CA ILE A 459 17.02 1.33 -20.13
C ILE A 459 17.11 0.28 -21.23
N ASN A 460 16.03 0.11 -22.00
CA ASN A 460 15.97 -0.80 -23.13
C ASN A 460 16.15 -0.02 -24.44
N GLU A 461 17.39 0.12 -24.91
CA GLU A 461 17.67 0.90 -26.12
C GLU A 461 17.32 0.08 -27.37
N ALA A 462 16.46 0.61 -28.25
CA ALA A 462 16.14 -0.04 -29.52
C ALA A 462 17.36 -0.02 -30.44
N ALA A 463 18.09 -1.14 -30.49
CA ALA A 463 19.33 -1.27 -31.24
C ALA A 463 19.08 -1.47 -32.75
N GLU A 464 18.00 -2.18 -33.09
CA GLU A 464 17.58 -2.43 -34.48
C GLU A 464 16.06 -2.26 -34.54
N TYR A 465 15.59 -1.47 -35.51
CA TYR A 465 14.15 -1.25 -35.74
C TYR A 465 13.89 -1.00 -37.22
N GLU A 466 12.66 -1.29 -37.63
CA GLU A 466 12.14 -1.07 -38.97
C GLU A 466 11.05 0.00 -38.92
N LYS A 467 11.04 0.89 -39.92
CA LYS A 467 9.96 1.86 -40.08
C LYS A 467 8.94 1.33 -41.07
N ILE A 468 7.72 1.07 -40.59
CA ILE A 468 6.60 0.58 -41.40
C ILE A 468 5.58 1.72 -41.49
N GLY A 469 5.64 2.51 -42.56
CA GLY A 469 4.84 3.74 -42.68
C GLY A 469 5.21 4.77 -41.60
N LYS A 470 4.28 5.05 -40.67
CA LYS A 470 4.53 5.91 -39.50
C LYS A 470 4.97 5.14 -38.26
N GLU A 471 4.84 3.82 -38.26
CA GLU A 471 5.08 2.97 -37.10
C GLU A 471 6.55 2.52 -37.02
N LEU A 472 7.00 2.23 -35.80
CA LEU A 472 8.33 1.71 -35.52
C LEU A 472 8.19 0.29 -34.95
N LYS A 473 8.70 -0.69 -35.71
CA LYS A 473 8.80 -2.07 -35.25
C LYS A 473 10.21 -2.36 -34.77
N ILE A 474 10.40 -2.45 -33.46
CA ILE A 474 11.69 -2.82 -32.87
C ILE A 474 11.96 -4.30 -33.18
N LYS A 475 13.21 -4.61 -33.56
CA LYS A 475 13.69 -5.98 -33.85
C LYS A 475 14.67 -6.47 -32.80
N LYS A 476 15.27 -5.55 -32.04
CA LYS A 476 16.27 -5.87 -31.02
C LYS A 476 16.44 -4.73 -30.03
N PHE A 477 16.66 -5.09 -28.78
CA PHE A 477 17.07 -4.18 -27.72
C PHE A 477 18.49 -4.43 -27.26
N ASN A 478 19.17 -3.37 -26.83
CA ASN A 478 20.34 -3.44 -25.97
C ASN A 478 19.96 -2.87 -24.60
N GLN A 479 19.88 -3.73 -23.60
CA GLN A 479 19.54 -3.31 -22.24
C GLN A 479 20.79 -2.90 -21.48
N ARG A 480 20.71 -1.80 -20.71
CA ARG A 480 21.73 -1.42 -19.74
C ARG A 480 21.13 -0.99 -18.40
N PRO A 481 21.78 -1.29 -17.27
CA PRO A 481 21.32 -0.84 -15.97
C PRO A 481 21.64 0.65 -15.72
N LEU A 482 20.84 1.30 -14.89
CA LEU A 482 21.21 2.53 -14.19
C LEU A 482 22.14 2.21 -13.00
N PRO A 483 22.76 3.18 -12.32
CA PRO A 483 23.44 2.94 -11.04
C PRO A 483 22.53 2.26 -10.00
N LEU A 484 23.12 1.74 -8.91
CA LEU A 484 22.34 1.05 -7.87
C LEU A 484 21.33 1.97 -7.18
N PHE A 485 20.15 1.44 -6.88
CA PHE A 485 19.14 2.07 -6.03
C PHE A 485 18.84 1.14 -4.86
N LEU A 486 18.61 1.71 -3.67
CA LEU A 486 18.33 0.92 -2.46
C LEU A 486 17.06 0.07 -2.62
N GLU A 487 16.12 0.54 -3.43
CA GLU A 487 14.85 -0.11 -3.72
C GLU A 487 15.00 -1.55 -4.22
N GLY A 488 15.95 -1.83 -5.13
CA GLY A 488 16.13 -3.19 -5.65
C GLY A 488 16.45 -4.20 -4.55
N PHE A 489 17.18 -3.77 -3.53
CA PHE A 489 17.51 -4.59 -2.36
C PHE A 489 16.33 -4.75 -1.39
N VAL A 490 15.49 -3.72 -1.25
CA VAL A 490 14.25 -3.81 -0.47
C VAL A 490 13.36 -4.90 -1.04
N HIS A 491 13.12 -4.85 -2.36
CA HIS A 491 12.29 -5.85 -3.02
C HIS A 491 12.95 -7.22 -3.04
N ALA A 492 14.27 -7.31 -3.19
CA ALA A 492 14.98 -8.58 -3.06
C ALA A 492 14.84 -9.19 -1.66
N LEU A 493 14.94 -8.40 -0.59
CA LEU A 493 14.75 -8.90 0.79
C LEU A 493 13.33 -9.44 1.06
N LYS A 494 12.32 -8.92 0.35
CA LYS A 494 10.94 -9.38 0.48
C LYS A 494 10.74 -10.80 -0.04
N VAL A 495 11.40 -11.16 -1.13
CA VAL A 495 11.08 -12.39 -1.90
C VAL A 495 12.23 -13.36 -2.03
N GLU A 496 13.46 -12.88 -2.06
CA GLU A 496 14.65 -13.71 -2.17
C GLU A 496 15.12 -14.15 -0.77
N GLN A 497 15.65 -15.37 -0.69
CA GLN A 497 16.20 -15.91 0.56
C GLN A 497 17.69 -15.59 0.73
N ASP A 498 18.20 -14.57 0.03
CA ASP A 498 19.62 -14.20 0.07
C ASP A 498 19.97 -13.40 1.34
N LYS A 499 20.69 -14.05 2.26
CA LYS A 499 21.17 -13.43 3.50
C LYS A 499 22.39 -12.52 3.31
N HIS A 500 22.96 -12.44 2.11
CA HIS A 500 24.12 -11.57 1.81
C HIS A 500 23.72 -10.17 1.38
N ILE A 501 22.43 -9.92 1.09
CA ILE A 501 21.93 -8.57 0.73
C ILE A 501 22.43 -7.46 1.68
N PRO A 502 22.39 -7.62 3.03
CA PRO A 502 22.87 -6.58 3.92
C PRO A 502 24.35 -6.24 3.72
N GLU A 503 25.16 -7.25 3.40
CA GLU A 503 26.58 -7.10 3.10
C GLU A 503 26.78 -6.40 1.76
N LEU A 504 26.03 -6.77 0.72
CA LEU A 504 26.06 -6.12 -0.60
C LEU A 504 25.75 -4.64 -0.50
N VAL A 505 24.70 -4.26 0.23
CA VAL A 505 24.33 -2.85 0.45
C VAL A 505 25.45 -2.10 1.17
N ARG A 506 25.99 -2.64 2.26
CA ARG A 506 27.08 -2.00 3.04
C ARG A 506 28.38 -1.84 2.27
N LYS A 507 28.69 -2.75 1.35
CA LYS A 507 29.87 -2.69 0.47
C LYS A 507 29.67 -1.75 -0.72
N SER A 508 28.43 -1.46 -1.08
CA SER A 508 28.10 -0.59 -2.21
C SER A 508 28.24 0.91 -1.90
N PRO A 509 28.22 1.78 -2.93
CA PRO A 509 28.11 3.22 -2.75
C PRO A 509 26.83 3.70 -2.06
N LEU A 510 25.84 2.83 -1.82
CA LEU A 510 24.61 3.20 -1.12
C LEU A 510 24.84 3.43 0.38
N TYR A 511 25.87 2.83 0.98
CA TYR A 511 26.13 3.01 2.41
C TYR A 511 26.95 4.27 2.68
N ASP A 512 26.33 5.22 3.38
CA ASP A 512 27.01 6.42 3.88
C ASP A 512 27.86 6.05 5.09
N LYS A 513 29.16 5.89 4.88
CA LYS A 513 30.11 5.49 5.94
C LYS A 513 30.23 6.53 7.06
N LYS A 514 30.02 7.82 6.76
CA LYS A 514 30.16 8.90 7.74
C LYS A 514 28.96 8.93 8.69
N LEU A 515 27.76 8.85 8.13
CA LEU A 515 26.51 8.91 8.88
C LEU A 515 26.06 7.54 9.39
N LYS A 516 26.58 6.45 8.81
CA LYS A 516 26.17 5.05 9.04
C LYS A 516 24.70 4.82 8.66
N MET A 517 24.31 5.36 7.52
CA MET A 517 22.95 5.39 6.97
C MET A 517 22.94 4.95 5.51
N PHE A 518 21.77 4.75 4.92
CA PHE A 518 21.61 4.21 3.57
C PHE A 518 21.05 5.27 2.62
N LYS A 519 21.84 5.63 1.61
CA LYS A 519 21.42 6.52 0.52
C LYS A 519 20.42 5.81 -0.39
N VAL A 520 19.50 6.57 -0.96
CA VAL A 520 18.44 6.03 -1.82
C VAL A 520 18.97 5.56 -3.19
N ASN A 521 20.06 6.15 -3.68
CA ASN A 521 20.75 5.74 -4.91
C ASN A 521 22.26 6.00 -4.85
N ALA A 522 22.98 5.31 -5.73
CA ALA A 522 24.39 5.53 -6.01
C ALA A 522 24.56 6.76 -6.93
N PRO A 523 25.79 7.29 -7.08
CA PRO A 523 26.03 8.49 -7.87
C PRO A 523 25.46 8.43 -9.30
N LEU A 524 24.69 9.46 -9.66
CA LEU A 524 24.10 9.60 -10.99
C LEU A 524 24.96 10.46 -11.93
N ALA A 525 26.13 10.94 -11.50
CA ALA A 525 26.92 11.92 -12.27
C ALA A 525 27.19 11.51 -13.74
N GLU A 526 27.35 10.21 -13.99
CA GLU A 526 27.63 9.68 -15.34
C GLU A 526 26.36 9.29 -16.14
N THR A 527 25.16 9.51 -15.59
CA THR A 527 23.90 9.22 -16.30
C THR A 527 23.39 10.42 -17.08
N SER A 528 22.63 10.15 -18.16
CA SER A 528 21.96 11.18 -18.96
C SER A 528 20.97 12.00 -18.13
N LEU A 529 20.79 13.28 -18.49
CA LEU A 529 19.71 14.13 -17.95
C LEU A 529 18.31 13.62 -18.34
N GLU A 530 18.21 12.81 -19.40
CA GLU A 530 16.94 12.26 -19.88
C GLU A 530 16.30 11.28 -18.88
N ILE A 531 17.02 10.76 -17.88
CA ILE A 531 16.42 9.84 -16.91
C ILE A 531 15.40 10.53 -16.00
N GLY A 532 15.45 11.86 -15.89
CA GLY A 532 14.54 12.64 -15.08
C GLY A 532 15.23 13.60 -14.12
N ARG A 533 14.41 14.31 -13.32
CA ARG A 533 14.86 15.37 -12.41
C ARG A 533 15.87 14.91 -11.36
N ALA A 534 15.91 13.61 -11.03
CA ALA A 534 16.88 13.04 -10.10
C ALA A 534 18.32 13.40 -10.47
N ARG A 535 18.65 13.38 -11.76
CA ARG A 535 20.01 13.70 -12.23
C ARG A 535 20.40 15.17 -12.02
N VAL A 536 19.42 16.07 -11.92
CA VAL A 536 19.64 17.53 -11.79
C VAL A 536 19.96 17.92 -10.35
N PHE A 537 19.42 17.19 -9.37
CA PHE A 537 19.63 17.51 -7.97
C PHE A 537 21.10 17.33 -7.57
N THR A 538 21.58 18.22 -6.70
CA THR A 538 22.91 18.10 -6.10
C THR A 538 22.99 16.78 -5.31
N PRO A 539 24.10 16.01 -5.37
CA PRO A 539 24.26 14.83 -4.52
C PRO A 539 23.95 15.09 -3.05
N GLY A 540 23.27 14.17 -2.40
CA GLY A 540 22.80 14.31 -1.03
C GLY A 540 21.58 15.22 -0.85
N TRP A 541 20.98 15.73 -1.92
CA TRP A 541 19.81 16.62 -1.88
C TRP A 541 18.61 16.01 -2.60
N LEU A 542 17.43 16.13 -2.00
CA LEU A 542 16.18 15.56 -2.52
C LEU A 542 16.38 14.09 -2.89
N GLU A 543 15.88 13.59 -4.01
CA GLU A 543 15.97 12.18 -4.34
C GLU A 543 17.40 11.74 -4.73
N ASN A 544 18.34 12.64 -5.06
CA ASN A 544 19.68 12.22 -5.54
C ASN A 544 20.69 12.01 -4.40
N GLU A 545 21.07 10.76 -4.14
CA GLU A 545 22.06 10.34 -3.15
C GLU A 545 21.78 10.82 -1.72
N SER A 546 20.59 11.32 -1.41
CA SER A 546 20.20 11.61 -0.03
C SER A 546 19.88 10.31 0.71
N ILE A 547 19.74 10.41 2.03
CA ILE A 547 19.12 9.37 2.83
C ILE A 547 17.63 9.64 2.82
N TRP A 548 16.90 8.98 1.92
CA TRP A 548 15.46 9.12 1.82
C TRP A 548 14.78 8.24 2.87
N LEU A 549 14.30 8.84 3.96
CA LEU A 549 13.86 8.10 5.16
C LEU A 549 12.80 7.05 4.85
N HIS A 550 11.92 7.32 3.89
CA HIS A 550 10.92 6.33 3.48
C HIS A 550 11.56 5.05 2.94
N MET A 551 12.54 5.14 2.03
CA MET A 551 13.19 3.96 1.47
C MET A 551 14.17 3.31 2.45
N GLU A 552 14.86 4.12 3.28
CA GLU A 552 15.70 3.59 4.34
C GLU A 552 14.88 2.76 5.34
N TYR A 553 13.69 3.23 5.74
CA TYR A 553 12.84 2.48 6.65
C TYR A 553 12.19 1.26 5.98
N LYS A 554 11.87 1.31 4.68
CA LYS A 554 11.53 0.10 3.92
C LYS A 554 12.65 -0.94 4.01
N TYR A 555 13.90 -0.53 3.80
CA TYR A 555 15.05 -1.42 3.92
C TYR A 555 15.19 -2.01 5.34
N LEU A 556 15.05 -1.20 6.39
CA LEU A 556 15.06 -1.70 7.78
C LEU A 556 13.90 -2.67 8.05
N LEU A 557 12.70 -2.35 7.59
CA LEU A 557 11.52 -3.21 7.69
C LEU A 557 11.77 -4.56 7.02
N GLU A 558 12.36 -4.57 5.84
CA GLU A 558 12.62 -5.82 5.13
C GLU A 558 13.81 -6.61 5.70
N LEU A 559 14.80 -5.96 6.33
CA LEU A 559 15.77 -6.69 7.17
C LEU A 559 15.08 -7.42 8.32
N LEU A 560 14.13 -6.76 8.99
CA LEU A 560 13.35 -7.33 10.08
C LEU A 560 12.47 -8.48 9.58
N LYS A 561 11.76 -8.30 8.47
CA LYS A 561 10.92 -9.33 7.82
C LYS A 561 11.75 -10.48 7.25
N ALA A 562 12.98 -10.26 6.77
CA ALA A 562 13.87 -11.31 6.32
C ALA A 562 14.56 -12.09 7.46
N GLY A 563 14.41 -11.66 8.71
CA GLY A 563 15.07 -12.29 9.85
C GLY A 563 16.56 -11.90 10.01
N CYS A 564 17.00 -10.86 9.32
CA CYS A 564 18.35 -10.29 9.42
C CYS A 564 18.46 -9.40 10.66
N TYR A 565 18.12 -9.95 11.84
CA TYR A 565 17.95 -9.19 13.07
C TYR A 565 19.23 -8.49 13.53
N GLN A 566 20.39 -9.12 13.35
CA GLN A 566 21.66 -8.51 13.72
C GLN A 566 21.93 -7.26 12.88
N ASP A 567 21.71 -7.34 11.56
CA ASP A 567 21.86 -6.20 10.66
C ASP A 567 20.88 -5.08 10.99
N PHE A 568 19.60 -5.43 11.20
CA PHE A 568 18.56 -4.50 11.62
C PHE A 568 18.94 -3.77 12.92
N PHE A 569 19.26 -4.49 14.01
CA PHE A 569 19.56 -3.87 15.30
C PHE A 569 20.90 -3.14 15.34
N SER A 570 21.85 -3.51 14.48
CA SER A 570 23.11 -2.76 14.32
C SER A 570 22.90 -1.40 13.67
N ALA A 571 21.93 -1.27 12.76
CA ALA A 571 21.56 -0.01 12.11
C ALA A 571 20.56 0.81 12.95
N PHE A 572 19.74 0.16 13.76
CA PHE A 572 18.59 0.74 14.48
C PHE A 572 18.87 2.09 15.16
N LYS A 573 19.96 2.19 15.92
CA LYS A 573 20.30 3.42 16.66
C LYS A 573 20.96 4.51 15.81
N THR A 574 21.45 4.17 14.61
CA THR A 574 22.07 5.14 13.70
C THR A 574 21.11 5.65 12.64
N THR A 575 20.06 4.88 12.33
CA THR A 575 19.11 5.22 11.26
C THR A 575 17.77 5.76 11.77
N LEU A 576 17.24 5.28 12.89
CA LEU A 576 15.95 5.76 13.39
C LEU A 576 16.08 7.15 14.03
N VAL A 577 15.22 8.06 13.58
CA VAL A 577 15.14 9.46 14.03
C VAL A 577 15.19 9.66 15.56
N PRO A 578 14.48 8.88 16.43
CA PRO A 578 14.53 9.08 17.88
C PRO A 578 15.90 8.88 18.52
N PHE A 579 16.87 8.28 17.83
CA PHE A 579 18.23 8.07 18.33
C PHE A 579 19.27 9.01 17.68
N MET A 580 18.84 9.90 16.79
CA MET A 580 19.72 10.86 16.15
C MET A 580 20.17 11.96 17.11
N ASN A 581 21.30 12.60 16.80
CA ASN A 581 21.72 13.79 17.51
C ASN A 581 20.91 15.02 17.03
N PRO A 582 20.12 15.69 17.89
CA PRO A 582 19.28 16.81 17.49
C PRO A 582 20.07 18.00 16.93
N LYS A 583 21.34 18.18 17.34
CA LYS A 583 22.20 19.25 16.79
C LYS A 583 22.59 19.00 15.33
N THR A 584 22.72 17.73 14.95
CA THR A 584 23.03 17.32 13.58
C THR A 584 21.75 17.24 12.74
N TYR A 585 20.69 16.64 13.29
CA TYR A 585 19.39 16.52 12.62
C TYR A 585 18.70 17.87 12.39
N LYS A 586 18.94 18.84 13.28
CA LYS A 586 18.42 20.22 13.26
C LYS A 586 16.88 20.31 13.18
N ARG A 587 16.20 19.26 13.65
CA ARG A 587 14.75 19.12 13.81
C ARG A 587 14.45 18.35 15.09
N SER A 588 13.17 18.22 15.45
CA SER A 588 12.77 17.39 16.59
C SER A 588 13.06 15.93 16.31
N ILE A 589 13.72 15.21 17.21
CA ILE A 589 13.91 13.75 17.08
C ILE A 589 12.62 12.94 17.28
N LEU A 590 11.48 13.62 17.43
CA LEU A 590 10.16 13.01 17.50
C LEU A 590 9.41 13.09 16.17
N GLU A 591 9.93 13.82 15.16
CA GLU A 591 9.26 14.00 13.87
C GLU A 591 10.11 13.48 12.71
N ASN A 592 9.47 12.73 11.81
CA ASN A 592 10.10 12.29 10.57
C ASN A 592 10.42 13.48 9.65
N SER A 593 11.38 13.28 8.76
CA SER A 593 11.59 14.09 7.56
C SER A 593 11.34 13.25 6.30
N SER A 594 11.23 13.87 5.12
CA SER A 594 11.24 13.09 3.87
C SER A 594 12.64 12.55 3.61
N PHE A 595 13.66 13.39 3.79
CA PHE A 595 15.05 13.02 3.59
C PHE A 595 15.99 13.67 4.58
N ILE A 596 17.19 13.09 4.67
CA ILE A 596 18.34 13.57 5.41
C ILE A 596 19.48 13.77 4.42
N VAL A 597 20.17 14.91 4.52
CA VAL A 597 21.28 15.24 3.64
C VAL A 597 22.47 14.33 3.94
N SER A 598 22.86 13.51 2.96
CA SER A 598 23.97 12.57 3.10
C SER A 598 25.33 13.27 3.05
N SER A 599 26.39 12.52 3.34
CA SER A 599 27.79 12.98 3.23
C SER A 599 28.27 13.17 1.79
N ALA A 600 27.46 12.81 0.79
CA ALA A 600 27.74 13.10 -0.62
C ALA A 600 27.55 14.59 -0.96
N ASN A 601 26.84 15.35 -0.12
CA ASN A 601 26.59 16.75 -0.39
C ASN A 601 27.88 17.59 -0.29
N PRO A 602 28.10 18.58 -1.18
CA PRO A 602 29.26 19.44 -1.08
C PRO A 602 29.24 20.34 0.18
N ASN A 603 28.05 20.67 0.70
CA ASN A 603 27.93 21.50 1.90
C ASN A 603 27.94 20.65 3.18
N LYS A 604 29.12 20.60 3.81
CA LYS A 604 29.35 19.80 5.02
C LYS A 604 28.48 20.19 6.22
N GLU A 605 27.99 21.43 6.29
CA GLU A 605 27.15 21.94 7.38
C GLU A 605 25.72 21.36 7.37
N ASN A 606 25.32 20.76 6.26
CA ASN A 606 24.03 20.10 6.12
C ASN A 606 24.10 18.58 6.36
N HIS A 607 25.29 17.98 6.46
CA HIS A 607 25.41 16.53 6.63
C HIS A 607 24.66 16.04 7.88
N GLY A 608 23.67 15.16 7.67
CA GLY A 608 22.80 14.60 8.70
C GLY A 608 21.59 15.47 9.07
N ARG A 609 21.37 16.60 8.39
CA ARG A 609 20.21 17.48 8.59
C ARG A 609 18.97 16.93 7.90
N GLY A 610 17.83 16.92 8.60
CA GLY A 610 16.53 16.54 8.04
C GLY A 610 15.81 17.69 7.33
N PHE A 611 15.08 17.38 6.25
CA PHE A 611 14.27 18.32 5.46
C PHE A 611 12.91 17.73 5.06
N VAL A 612 11.93 18.63 4.85
CA VAL A 612 10.55 18.27 4.49
C VAL A 612 9.89 17.48 5.62
N ALA A 613 9.52 18.19 6.68
CA ALA A 613 9.07 17.56 7.93
C ALA A 613 7.71 16.88 7.83
N ARG A 614 7.53 15.85 8.68
CA ARG A 614 6.29 15.11 8.92
C ARG A 614 5.71 14.52 7.63
N LEU A 615 4.55 13.88 7.75
CA LEU A 615 3.73 13.33 6.64
C LEU A 615 4.52 12.54 5.58
N SER A 616 5.65 11.97 5.98
CA SER A 616 6.55 11.17 5.16
C SER A 616 6.10 9.71 5.16
N GLY A 617 6.40 8.98 4.09
CA GLY A 617 6.09 7.55 4.00
C GLY A 617 6.81 6.72 5.06
N GLY A 618 7.91 7.26 5.60
CA GLY A 618 8.62 6.67 6.75
C GLY A 618 7.72 6.46 7.96
N ALA A 619 6.63 7.21 8.11
CA ALA A 619 5.70 6.98 9.22
C ALA A 619 5.01 5.60 9.14
N ALA A 620 4.49 5.25 7.96
CA ALA A 620 3.85 3.96 7.73
C ALA A 620 4.83 2.79 7.88
N GLU A 621 6.08 2.96 7.41
CA GLU A 621 7.12 1.93 7.55
C GLU A 621 7.54 1.73 9.01
N PHE A 622 7.67 2.81 9.78
CA PHE A 622 7.98 2.69 11.20
C PHE A 622 6.85 2.02 11.99
N ILE A 623 5.59 2.30 11.67
CA ILE A 623 4.44 1.62 12.30
C ILE A 623 4.52 0.10 12.06
N ASP A 624 4.87 -0.33 10.84
CA ASP A 624 5.05 -1.75 10.53
C ASP A 624 6.25 -2.35 11.29
N ILE A 625 7.39 -1.64 11.34
CA ILE A 625 8.55 -2.03 12.14
C ILE A 625 8.14 -2.22 13.62
N TRP A 626 7.43 -1.26 14.18
CA TRP A 626 6.97 -1.30 15.57
C TRP A 626 6.03 -2.48 15.80
N LEU A 627 5.05 -2.71 14.92
CA LEU A 627 4.11 -3.83 15.02
C LEU A 627 4.84 -5.17 15.04
N ILE A 628 5.78 -5.39 14.13
CA ILE A 628 6.54 -6.64 14.05
C ILE A 628 7.47 -6.80 15.26
N MET A 629 8.08 -5.71 15.74
CA MET A 629 8.89 -5.74 16.95
C MET A 629 8.08 -6.13 18.18
N MET A 630 6.89 -5.54 18.37
CA MET A 630 6.07 -5.77 19.56
C MET A 630 5.32 -7.10 19.51
N THR A 631 4.85 -7.51 18.32
CA THR A 631 3.89 -8.61 18.20
C THR A 631 4.41 -9.83 17.45
N GLY A 632 5.41 -9.64 16.58
CA GLY A 632 5.83 -10.63 15.59
C GLY A 632 5.10 -10.45 14.24
N LYS A 633 5.39 -11.31 13.27
CA LYS A 633 4.87 -11.17 11.89
C LYS A 633 3.43 -11.66 11.71
N LYS A 634 3.05 -12.72 12.44
CA LYS A 634 1.72 -13.33 12.40
C LYS A 634 1.27 -13.53 13.84
N ILE A 635 0.14 -12.93 14.20
CA ILE A 635 -0.39 -13.00 15.58
C ILE A 635 -1.58 -13.93 15.71
N PHE A 636 -2.31 -14.18 14.62
CA PHE A 636 -3.32 -15.21 14.54
C PHE A 636 -2.96 -16.31 13.54
N SER A 637 -3.45 -17.51 13.83
CA SER A 637 -3.38 -18.68 12.94
C SER A 637 -4.60 -19.57 13.16
N VAL A 638 -4.87 -20.48 12.22
CA VAL A 638 -5.92 -21.48 12.34
C VAL A 638 -5.28 -22.84 12.63
N ASP A 639 -5.81 -23.59 13.60
CA ASP A 639 -5.32 -24.95 13.89
C ASP A 639 -5.93 -26.01 12.97
N GLU A 640 -5.51 -27.27 13.12
CA GLU A 640 -5.98 -28.40 12.31
C GLU A 640 -7.51 -28.62 12.36
N LYS A 641 -8.20 -28.06 13.37
CA LYS A 641 -9.66 -28.16 13.53
C LYS A 641 -10.40 -26.94 12.98
N GLY A 642 -9.70 -25.97 12.40
CA GLY A 642 -10.30 -24.74 11.92
C GLY A 642 -10.49 -23.68 13.01
N LEU A 643 -9.94 -23.86 14.22
CA LEU A 643 -10.14 -22.93 15.34
C LEU A 643 -9.05 -21.86 15.38
N LEU A 644 -9.44 -20.64 15.78
CA LEU A 644 -8.53 -19.52 15.87
C LEU A 644 -7.54 -19.67 17.02
N THR A 645 -6.28 -19.37 16.75
CA THR A 645 -5.20 -19.37 17.75
C THR A 645 -4.46 -18.05 17.72
N PHE A 646 -3.99 -17.61 18.88
CA PHE A 646 -3.25 -16.36 19.06
C PHE A 646 -1.89 -16.62 19.70
N LYS A 647 -0.86 -15.93 19.19
CA LYS A 647 0.49 -15.98 19.76
C LYS A 647 1.24 -14.69 19.48
N LEU A 648 1.90 -14.16 20.50
CA LEU A 648 2.91 -13.12 20.31
C LEU A 648 4.28 -13.75 20.05
N ALA A 649 5.10 -13.09 19.24
CA ALA A 649 6.49 -13.44 18.97
C ALA A 649 7.33 -12.16 18.85
N PRO A 650 7.48 -11.38 19.94
CA PRO A 650 8.19 -10.11 19.91
C PRO A 650 9.64 -10.27 19.44
N ILE A 651 10.15 -9.27 18.74
CA ILE A 651 11.53 -9.19 18.24
C ILE A 651 12.14 -7.89 18.79
N LEU A 652 12.65 -7.97 20.02
CA LEU A 652 13.08 -6.84 20.83
C LEU A 652 14.47 -7.10 21.43
N PRO A 653 15.36 -6.10 21.42
CA PRO A 653 16.62 -6.17 22.13
C PRO A 653 16.39 -5.92 23.62
N ALA A 654 17.23 -6.55 24.46
CA ALA A 654 17.13 -6.48 25.92
C ALA A 654 17.11 -5.04 26.46
N TRP A 655 17.83 -4.13 25.80
CA TRP A 655 17.99 -2.75 26.23
C TRP A 655 16.71 -1.92 26.11
N LEU A 656 15.70 -2.35 25.35
CA LEU A 656 14.39 -1.66 25.29
C LEU A 656 13.52 -1.96 26.52
N PHE A 657 13.83 -3.00 27.31
CA PHE A 657 13.06 -3.33 28.50
C PHE A 657 13.49 -2.49 29.70
N LYS A 658 12.56 -1.69 30.23
CA LYS A 658 12.77 -0.93 31.47
C LYS A 658 12.62 -1.87 32.66
N GLN A 659 13.73 -2.19 33.33
CA GLN A 659 13.77 -3.14 34.45
C GLN A 659 13.15 -4.52 34.10
N GLY A 660 13.36 -4.99 32.87
CA GLY A 660 12.78 -6.25 32.39
C GLY A 660 11.30 -6.17 32.00
N LYS A 661 10.74 -4.96 31.83
CA LYS A 661 9.35 -4.75 31.42
C LYS A 661 9.28 -3.85 30.19
N LEU A 662 8.30 -4.12 29.31
CA LEU A 662 7.90 -3.24 28.22
C LEU A 662 6.39 -3.37 28.05
N SER A 663 5.67 -2.26 27.89
CA SER A 663 4.24 -2.31 27.56
C SER A 663 3.92 -1.58 26.26
N PHE A 664 2.83 -1.99 25.63
CA PHE A 664 2.33 -1.37 24.41
C PHE A 664 0.81 -1.60 24.26
N ARG A 665 0.18 -0.93 23.30
CA ARG A 665 -1.24 -1.11 22.96
C ARG A 665 -1.42 -2.03 21.76
N LEU A 666 -2.24 -3.06 21.92
CA LEU A 666 -2.67 -3.96 20.84
C LEU A 666 -4.12 -3.64 20.47
N PHE A 667 -4.44 -3.59 19.17
CA PHE A 667 -5.77 -3.21 18.67
C PHE A 667 -6.27 -1.87 19.22
N GLY A 668 -5.35 -0.92 19.37
CA GLY A 668 -5.61 0.44 19.84
C GLY A 668 -6.03 0.57 21.31
N GLU A 669 -6.37 -0.54 21.98
CA GLU A 669 -7.10 -0.51 23.26
C GLU A 669 -6.53 -1.48 24.29
N ILE A 670 -6.07 -2.67 23.89
CA ILE A 670 -5.62 -3.71 24.83
C ILE A 670 -4.23 -3.38 25.36
N GLU A 671 -4.08 -3.24 26.67
CA GLU A 671 -2.74 -3.07 27.28
C GLU A 671 -2.00 -4.41 27.27
N VAL A 672 -0.85 -4.48 26.61
CA VAL A 672 0.04 -5.65 26.65
C VAL A 672 1.27 -5.32 27.49
N LEU A 673 1.60 -6.17 28.46
CA LEU A 673 2.82 -6.08 29.29
C LEU A 673 3.70 -7.29 29.06
N LEU A 674 4.89 -7.08 28.51
CA LEU A 674 5.92 -8.09 28.35
C LEU A 674 6.83 -8.13 29.60
N LEU A 675 6.95 -9.30 30.22
CA LEU A 675 7.83 -9.56 31.36
C LEU A 675 9.05 -10.38 30.94
N ASN A 676 10.22 -9.75 30.98
CA ASN A 676 11.52 -10.32 30.62
C ASN A 676 12.46 -10.36 31.84
N PRO A 677 12.24 -11.28 32.80
CA PRO A 677 13.06 -11.37 34.01
C PRO A 677 14.53 -11.70 33.72
N LYS A 678 14.80 -12.42 32.62
CA LYS A 678 16.15 -12.81 32.20
C LYS A 678 16.94 -11.67 31.54
N LYS A 679 16.30 -10.56 31.18
CA LYS A 679 16.91 -9.38 30.53
C LYS A 679 17.74 -9.76 29.29
N LYS A 680 17.26 -10.73 28.50
CA LYS A 680 17.87 -11.13 27.21
C LYS A 680 17.08 -10.54 26.04
N ASN A 681 17.67 -10.56 24.86
CA ASN A 681 16.93 -10.29 23.62
C ASN A 681 15.78 -11.29 23.47
N THR A 682 14.73 -10.96 22.73
CA THR A 682 13.65 -11.90 22.38
C THR A 682 13.88 -12.58 21.02
N PHE A 683 15.04 -12.32 20.41
CA PHE A 683 15.46 -12.87 19.12
C PHE A 683 16.86 -13.48 19.22
N GLY A 684 17.24 -14.24 18.19
CA GLY A 684 18.48 -15.01 18.16
C GLY A 684 18.36 -16.37 18.87
N GLN A 685 19.46 -17.12 18.88
CA GLN A 685 19.49 -18.50 19.42
C GLN A 685 19.16 -18.54 20.92
N ASP A 686 19.68 -17.57 21.69
CA ASP A 686 19.46 -17.45 23.14
C ASP A 686 18.30 -16.50 23.52
N GLY A 687 17.46 -16.15 22.54
CA GLY A 687 16.37 -15.20 22.74
C GLY A 687 15.24 -15.78 23.61
N VAL A 688 14.77 -15.00 24.58
CA VAL A 688 13.60 -15.39 25.39
C VAL A 688 12.31 -15.35 24.57
N LYS A 689 11.36 -16.23 24.87
CA LYS A 689 10.10 -16.36 24.11
C LYS A 689 8.91 -16.36 25.07
N PRO A 690 7.70 -15.98 24.59
CA PRO A 690 6.48 -16.18 25.38
C PRO A 690 6.31 -17.63 25.80
N ILE A 691 6.03 -17.85 27.07
CA ILE A 691 5.76 -19.18 27.66
C ILE A 691 4.37 -19.27 28.30
N GLY A 692 3.73 -18.14 28.57
CA GLY A 692 2.41 -18.08 29.18
C GLY A 692 1.85 -16.67 29.22
N TYR A 693 0.54 -16.60 29.45
CA TYR A 693 -0.24 -15.36 29.42
C TYR A 693 -1.16 -15.26 30.62
N LYS A 694 -1.45 -14.03 31.03
CA LYS A 694 -2.54 -13.69 31.95
C LYS A 694 -3.45 -12.67 31.28
N LEU A 695 -4.72 -13.01 31.12
CA LEU A 695 -5.72 -12.19 30.44
C LEU A 695 -6.69 -11.58 31.45
N SER A 696 -7.01 -10.31 31.31
CA SER A 696 -8.06 -9.64 32.11
C SER A 696 -9.34 -9.49 31.28
N LEU A 697 -10.45 -10.06 31.77
CA LEU A 697 -11.78 -10.05 31.12
C LEU A 697 -12.84 -9.65 32.15
N ASP A 698 -13.53 -8.52 31.96
CA ASP A 698 -14.67 -8.08 32.80
C ASP A 698 -14.43 -8.21 34.33
N GLY A 699 -13.24 -7.85 34.78
CA GLY A 699 -12.84 -7.93 36.20
C GLY A 699 -12.34 -9.31 36.67
N ASN A 700 -12.38 -10.33 35.83
CA ASN A 700 -11.79 -11.65 36.06
C ASN A 700 -10.40 -11.77 35.41
N GLU A 701 -9.61 -12.72 35.90
CA GLU A 701 -8.30 -13.05 35.33
C GLU A 701 -8.25 -14.52 34.90
N VAL A 702 -7.63 -14.77 33.74
CA VAL A 702 -7.42 -16.12 33.20
C VAL A 702 -5.94 -16.33 32.96
N GLU A 703 -5.38 -17.40 33.52
CA GLU A 703 -4.00 -17.81 33.29
C GLU A 703 -3.90 -18.92 32.24
N ILE A 704 -2.96 -18.76 31.31
CA ILE A 704 -2.69 -19.70 30.23
C ILE A 704 -1.21 -20.06 30.28
N SER A 705 -0.89 -21.26 30.74
CA SER A 705 0.48 -21.80 30.81
C SER A 705 0.92 -22.40 29.46
N SER A 706 0.81 -21.63 28.40
CA SER A 706 1.15 -22.04 27.03
C SER A 706 1.61 -20.83 26.20
N PRO A 707 2.57 -21.00 25.27
CA PRO A 707 2.95 -19.95 24.32
C PRO A 707 1.86 -19.63 23.28
N LEU A 708 0.85 -20.51 23.16
CA LEU A 708 -0.26 -20.41 22.23
C LEU A 708 -1.58 -20.30 23.00
N ILE A 709 -2.38 -19.28 22.69
CA ILE A 709 -3.73 -19.07 23.20
C ILE A 709 -4.72 -19.67 22.19
N LYS A 710 -5.59 -20.57 22.62
CA LYS A 710 -6.64 -21.17 21.79
C LYS A 710 -7.99 -20.51 22.04
N GLU A 711 -8.99 -20.88 21.25
CA GLU A 711 -10.37 -20.54 21.56
C GLU A 711 -10.81 -21.08 22.94
N PRO A 712 -11.69 -20.36 23.66
CA PRO A 712 -12.40 -19.14 23.22
C PRO A 712 -11.57 -17.85 23.33
N TYR A 713 -10.44 -17.86 24.03
CA TYR A 713 -9.72 -16.64 24.40
C TYR A 713 -9.06 -15.91 23.23
N SER A 714 -8.55 -16.63 22.23
CA SER A 714 -8.01 -16.03 20.99
C SER A 714 -9.06 -15.14 20.30
N LYS A 715 -10.30 -15.62 20.19
CA LYS A 715 -11.43 -14.87 19.64
C LYS A 715 -11.78 -13.65 20.50
N LEU A 716 -11.81 -13.79 21.82
CA LEU A 716 -12.06 -12.69 22.74
C LEU A 716 -10.99 -11.58 22.65
N ILE A 717 -9.73 -11.94 22.40
CA ILE A 717 -8.64 -10.97 22.14
C ILE A 717 -8.92 -10.20 20.85
N ARG A 718 -9.25 -10.89 19.74
CA ARG A 718 -9.55 -10.24 18.45
C ARG A 718 -10.77 -9.32 18.53
N GLU A 719 -11.78 -9.72 19.31
CA GLU A 719 -12.99 -8.94 19.55
C GLU A 719 -12.81 -7.82 20.59
N ARG A 720 -11.58 -7.62 21.09
CA ARG A 720 -11.24 -6.61 22.12
C ARG A 720 -12.04 -6.73 23.41
N LYS A 721 -12.51 -7.94 23.74
CA LYS A 721 -13.16 -8.27 25.03
C LYS A 721 -12.15 -8.49 26.16
N VAL A 722 -10.86 -8.58 25.83
CA VAL A 722 -9.76 -8.60 26.79
C VAL A 722 -9.25 -7.17 26.95
N SER A 723 -9.18 -6.67 28.18
CA SER A 723 -8.68 -5.32 28.46
C SER A 723 -7.15 -5.27 28.66
N ARG A 724 -6.56 -6.38 29.12
CA ARG A 724 -5.13 -6.48 29.41
C ARG A 724 -4.57 -7.88 29.16
N ILE A 725 -3.34 -7.95 28.65
CA ILE A 725 -2.56 -9.18 28.44
C ILE A 725 -1.20 -9.01 29.10
N VAL A 726 -0.87 -9.86 30.09
CA VAL A 726 0.48 -9.97 30.64
C VAL A 726 1.17 -11.19 30.05
N VAL A 727 2.34 -11.03 29.46
CA VAL A 727 3.10 -12.08 28.76
C VAL A 727 4.37 -12.39 29.54
N SER A 728 4.55 -13.65 29.92
CA SER A 728 5.78 -14.11 30.56
C SER A 728 6.79 -14.60 29.51
N LEU A 729 8.00 -14.03 29.50
CA LEU A 729 9.09 -14.41 28.61
C LEU A 729 10.15 -15.22 29.38
N ALA A 730 10.62 -16.33 28.79
CA ALA A 730 11.67 -17.17 29.38
C ALA A 730 12.64 -17.73 28.34
#